data_AF-A0A5A7TGS6-F1
#
_entry.id   AF-A0A5A7TGS6-F1
#
_cell.length_a   1.000
_cell.length_b   1.000
_cell.length_c   1.000
_cell.angle_alpha   90.00
_cell.angle_beta   90.00
_cell.angle_gamma   90.00
#
_symmetry.space_group_name_H-M   'P 1'
#
loop_
_entity.id
_entity.type
_entity.pdbx_description
1 polymer ?
#
loop_
_entity_poly.entity_id
_entity_poly.type
_entity_poly.pdbx_seq_one_letter_code
_entity_poly.pdbx_strand_id
1 'polypeptide(L)'
;MASPPFTPSHHLLLPYFSTLPTFLLLILPTLIQIQGVNGGSIGVNYGTVADNLPPPSKVAAFLLDNTIIDRVRLFDADPDILRAFAHTGISVSITIPNDQIPRLVKPNFAEEWIKFNIQPYIPATNIIRVLVGNEVLSTANKLLIANLVPAMQSLHTALVEASLDRRIQISTPHSLGILSNSTPPSTGRFRQGYDTHVIKPMLSFLRETNSPLMVNPYPFFACTAENLDYALFRPNPGVFDSDLGILYTNMLDAQLDAVYSAMKSMNFEDLDIVIAETGWPSKGDPSQVGVGPKEAAYYNGNLMRHVVTGKGTPLMPNRTFETYIFALFNENLKPGPVGERNFGLFEPDLTPVYEIGILRPTAQSATPRAHQGPVEGPISTPRSPSRSTVSESKRWCVPKTEASVEALQRNIDYVCGLGLDCGPIQENGPCYAPNTVRGHAAYVMNAYFQATEGKEFDCDFDQTGALTTVDPMINGFGSEGSSIRRSGKAQQNQRLLACYLWEEVVYPSQGLACCRRLGVNQSGNGFKSLFWLPCKDIEFVTFLVNAESFGYQTEFKMVIIRDEVYDVTPFMEDHPGGDEVLLSATGKDATNDFEDVGHSDSAREMMDKYYIGEIDPSTVPLKKIYIPSQQTQHNPDKTPEFVIKILQFLVPMLILGLAFAVRHYTKNE
;
A
#
# COMPACT_ATOMS: atom_id res chain seq x y z
N MET A 1 24.72 -2.82 116.69
CA MET A 1 24.41 -3.90 115.73
C MET A 1 24.24 -3.25 114.38
N ALA A 2 24.99 -3.76 113.40
CA ALA A 2 25.60 -2.96 112.33
C ALA A 2 24.61 -2.34 111.34
N SER A 3 24.12 -1.17 111.76
CA SER A 3 23.93 0.13 111.11
C SER A 3 23.28 0.28 109.72
N PRO A 4 22.52 1.37 109.52
CA PRO A 4 21.40 1.57 108.57
C PRO A 4 21.81 2.60 107.48
N PRO A 5 21.06 3.63 107.00
CA PRO A 5 19.62 3.90 106.76
C PRO A 5 19.34 4.49 105.33
N PHE A 6 18.11 5.00 105.13
CA PHE A 6 17.64 6.09 104.23
C PHE A 6 18.68 7.00 103.52
N THR A 7 18.44 7.37 102.24
CA THR A 7 18.17 8.74 101.68
C THR A 7 18.40 8.87 100.14
N PRO A 8 17.85 9.93 99.47
CA PRO A 8 17.54 9.98 98.03
C PRO A 8 18.46 10.93 97.22
N SER A 9 18.22 11.12 95.90
CA SER A 9 18.03 12.44 95.23
C SER A 9 18.13 12.40 93.69
N HIS A 10 17.09 12.93 93.06
CA HIS A 10 17.07 13.87 91.92
C HIS A 10 17.71 13.59 90.53
N HIS A 11 16.83 13.86 89.55
CA HIS A 11 17.02 14.47 88.22
C HIS A 11 17.39 13.62 87.01
N LEU A 12 16.52 13.83 85.98
CA LEU A 12 16.75 13.87 84.53
C LEU A 12 17.71 12.83 83.95
N LEU A 13 17.21 12.06 82.98
CA LEU A 13 17.78 11.98 81.63
C LEU A 13 16.87 11.11 80.75
N LEU A 14 16.74 11.53 79.49
CA LEU A 14 16.20 10.76 78.37
C LEU A 14 16.82 9.36 78.33
N PRO A 15 16.06 8.35 77.87
CA PRO A 15 16.57 7.62 76.70
C PRO A 15 15.49 7.15 75.72
N TYR A 16 15.85 7.19 74.44
CA TYR A 16 15.65 6.13 73.45
C TYR A 16 14.42 5.22 73.61
N PHE A 17 13.38 5.48 72.81
CA PHE A 17 12.43 4.48 72.30
C PHE A 17 12.54 4.53 70.76
N SER A 18 13.11 3.51 70.13
CA SER A 18 12.40 2.37 69.52
C SER A 18 11.25 2.80 68.62
N THR A 19 11.44 2.74 67.29
CA THR A 19 10.55 2.12 66.28
C THR A 19 11.02 2.48 64.85
N LEU A 20 11.84 1.62 64.24
CA LEU A 20 11.71 1.30 62.81
C LEU A 20 10.78 0.06 62.72
N PRO A 21 10.03 -0.19 61.62
CA PRO A 21 9.73 0.67 60.48
C PRO A 21 8.22 0.68 60.12
N THR A 22 7.60 1.85 60.11
CA THR A 22 6.30 2.10 59.43
C THR A 22 6.50 2.36 57.94
N PHE A 23 7.30 1.51 57.28
CA PHE A 23 7.54 1.54 55.82
C PHE A 23 7.20 0.19 55.15
N LEU A 24 6.20 -0.52 55.69
CA LEU A 24 5.73 -1.81 55.17
C LEU A 24 4.22 -1.81 54.89
N LEU A 25 3.68 -0.70 54.37
CA LEU A 25 2.25 -0.61 54.02
C LEU A 25 1.99 0.31 52.81
N LEU A 26 2.87 0.28 51.81
CA LEU A 26 2.65 0.86 50.48
C LEU A 26 3.13 -0.08 49.35
N ILE A 27 3.19 -1.39 49.60
CA ILE A 27 3.51 -2.39 48.57
C ILE A 27 2.33 -3.37 48.51
N LEU A 28 1.65 -3.36 47.35
CA LEU A 28 0.41 -4.04 46.95
C LEU A 28 -0.91 -3.37 47.41
N PRO A 29 -1.71 -2.90 46.43
CA PRO A 29 -2.53 -3.84 45.67
C PRO A 29 -2.21 -3.90 44.17
N THR A 30 -2.27 -5.13 43.65
CA THR A 30 -2.58 -5.53 42.27
C THR A 30 -1.64 -4.97 41.19
N LEU A 31 -0.61 -5.68 40.72
CA LEU A 31 -0.72 -7.05 40.19
C LEU A 31 -2.04 -7.27 39.43
N ILE A 32 -2.44 -6.28 38.63
CA ILE A 32 -2.89 -6.61 37.28
C ILE A 32 -1.60 -6.96 36.55
N GLN A 33 -1.18 -8.23 36.69
CA GLN A 33 -0.58 -8.84 35.52
C GLN A 33 -1.67 -8.70 34.47
N ILE A 34 -1.48 -7.75 33.55
CA ILE A 34 -1.96 -7.99 32.21
C ILE A 34 -1.20 -9.26 31.87
N GLN A 35 -1.87 -10.41 32.01
CA GLN A 35 -1.60 -11.55 31.17
C GLN A 35 -1.94 -11.06 29.76
N GLY A 36 -1.07 -10.20 29.24
CA GLY A 36 -0.94 -9.93 27.83
C GLY A 36 -0.42 -11.25 27.35
N VAL A 37 -1.30 -11.96 26.66
CA VAL A 37 -1.07 -13.28 26.07
C VAL A 37 0.39 -13.35 25.63
N ASN A 38 1.21 -14.14 26.35
CA ASN A 38 2.58 -14.46 25.94
C ASN A 38 2.49 -15.38 24.71
N GLY A 39 2.00 -14.81 23.62
CA GLY A 39 1.84 -15.39 22.30
C GLY A 39 2.26 -14.35 21.27
N GLY A 40 2.82 -14.78 20.15
CA GLY A 40 3.28 -13.89 19.08
C GLY A 40 2.19 -12.89 18.68
N SER A 41 2.58 -11.63 18.46
CA SER A 41 1.67 -10.57 18.05
C SER A 41 1.31 -10.71 16.57
N ILE A 42 0.01 -10.59 16.27
CA ILE A 42 -0.54 -10.75 14.93
C ILE A 42 -0.85 -9.38 14.33
N GLY A 43 -0.11 -9.07 13.28
CA GLY A 43 -0.30 -7.95 12.39
C GLY A 43 -0.81 -8.32 11.03
N VAL A 44 -1.06 -7.28 10.24
CA VAL A 44 -1.46 -7.41 8.84
C VAL A 44 -0.78 -6.36 7.98
N ASN A 45 -0.45 -6.73 6.75
CA ASN A 45 -0.03 -5.79 5.73
C ASN A 45 -1.26 -5.09 5.15
N TYR A 46 -1.35 -3.76 5.29
CA TYR A 46 -2.42 -2.96 4.71
C TYR A 46 -1.94 -2.38 3.38
N GLY A 47 -2.04 -3.20 2.33
CA GLY A 47 -1.78 -2.81 0.95
C GLY A 47 -2.92 -1.99 0.35
N THR A 48 -2.58 -1.07 -0.55
CA THR A 48 -3.47 -0.07 -1.14
C THR A 48 -3.45 -0.09 -2.66
N VAL A 49 -2.89 -1.14 -3.29
CA VAL A 49 -2.84 -1.27 -4.76
C VAL A 49 -4.19 -1.79 -5.27
N ALA A 50 -5.22 -0.98 -5.06
CA ALA A 50 -6.61 -1.25 -5.42
C ALA A 50 -7.45 0.03 -5.50
N ASP A 51 -8.53 0.01 -6.29
CA ASP A 51 -9.44 1.15 -6.50
C ASP A 51 -10.79 1.01 -5.77
N ASN A 52 -11.01 -0.08 -5.06
CA ASN A 52 -12.30 -0.45 -4.47
C ASN A 52 -12.26 -0.60 -2.93
N LEU A 53 -11.15 -0.22 -2.29
CA LEU A 53 -10.97 -0.38 -0.84
C LEU A 53 -11.84 0.58 -0.01
N PRO A 54 -12.22 0.21 1.22
CA PRO A 54 -12.88 1.12 2.15
C PRO A 54 -12.02 2.35 2.47
N PRO A 55 -12.66 3.48 2.87
CA PRO A 55 -11.93 4.60 3.43
C PRO A 55 -11.08 4.18 4.65
N PRO A 56 -9.86 4.75 4.83
CA PRO A 56 -8.96 4.35 5.91
C PRO A 56 -9.56 4.40 7.31
N SER A 57 -10.44 5.37 7.59
CA SER A 57 -11.15 5.49 8.88
C SER A 57 -12.04 4.29 9.17
N LYS A 58 -12.72 3.75 8.15
CA LYS A 58 -13.54 2.55 8.27
C LYS A 58 -12.66 1.31 8.49
N VAL A 59 -11.50 1.24 7.85
CA VAL A 59 -10.52 0.17 8.06
C VAL A 59 -9.97 0.18 9.49
N ALA A 60 -9.53 1.35 9.97
CA ALA A 60 -8.99 1.50 11.32
C ALA A 60 -10.02 1.13 12.40
N ALA A 61 -11.27 1.59 12.26
CA ALA A 61 -12.37 1.21 13.15
C ALA A 61 -12.68 -0.30 13.07
N PHE A 62 -12.70 -0.87 11.86
CA PHE A 62 -12.93 -2.29 11.68
C PHE A 62 -11.88 -3.14 12.42
N LEU A 63 -10.60 -2.84 12.23
CA LEU A 63 -9.52 -3.54 12.90
C LEU A 63 -9.64 -3.44 14.42
N LEU A 64 -9.87 -2.23 14.94
CA LEU A 64 -9.99 -1.94 16.36
C LEU A 64 -11.15 -2.68 17.03
N ASP A 65 -12.33 -2.65 16.41
CA ASP A 65 -13.57 -3.10 17.03
C ASP A 65 -13.85 -4.58 16.77
N ASN A 66 -13.47 -5.09 15.60
CA ASN A 66 -13.94 -6.38 15.09
C ASN A 66 -12.86 -7.45 15.02
N THR A 67 -11.57 -7.11 15.13
CA THR A 67 -10.49 -8.09 14.93
C THR A 67 -9.55 -8.19 16.13
N ILE A 68 -8.76 -9.26 16.18
CA ILE A 68 -7.65 -9.39 17.13
C ILE A 68 -6.35 -8.74 16.63
N ILE A 69 -6.34 -8.16 15.44
CA ILE A 69 -5.15 -7.54 14.84
C ILE A 69 -4.81 -6.28 15.63
N ASP A 70 -3.57 -6.21 16.12
CA ASP A 70 -3.09 -5.13 16.99
C ASP A 70 -2.03 -4.24 16.32
N ARG A 71 -1.66 -4.56 15.08
CA ARG A 71 -0.66 -3.84 14.31
C ARG A 71 -0.88 -3.91 12.80
N VAL A 72 -0.45 -2.87 12.10
CA VAL A 72 -0.49 -2.77 10.65
C VAL A 72 0.87 -2.37 10.10
N ARG A 73 1.21 -2.89 8.93
CA ARG A 73 2.32 -2.42 8.12
C ARG A 73 1.77 -1.72 6.87
N LEU A 74 2.24 -0.50 6.64
CA LEU A 74 1.91 0.33 5.48
C LEU A 74 3.10 0.33 4.50
N PHE A 75 2.82 0.46 3.20
CA PHE A 75 3.86 0.46 2.15
C PHE A 75 4.36 1.88 1.77
N ASP A 76 3.76 2.90 2.36
CA ASP A 76 4.12 4.31 2.26
C ASP A 76 3.72 5.06 3.55
N ALA A 77 3.88 6.38 3.55
CA ALA A 77 3.48 7.28 4.63
C ALA A 77 2.19 8.06 4.29
N ASP A 78 1.15 7.38 3.79
CA ASP A 78 -0.12 8.01 3.45
C ASP A 78 -0.72 8.81 4.63
N PRO A 79 -0.95 10.12 4.48
CA PRO A 79 -1.39 10.99 5.57
C PRO A 79 -2.81 10.68 6.05
N ASP A 80 -3.70 10.19 5.18
CA ASP A 80 -5.09 9.90 5.53
C ASP A 80 -5.20 8.57 6.28
N ILE A 81 -4.38 7.58 5.91
CA ILE A 81 -4.22 6.35 6.70
C ILE A 81 -3.63 6.67 8.06
N LEU A 82 -2.54 7.44 8.13
CA LEU A 82 -1.91 7.77 9.41
C LEU A 82 -2.86 8.53 10.37
N ARG A 83 -3.69 9.44 9.85
CA ARG A 83 -4.75 10.09 10.64
C ARG A 83 -5.85 9.13 11.08
N ALA A 84 -6.25 8.20 10.21
CA ALA A 84 -7.28 7.22 10.54
C ALA A 84 -6.90 6.30 11.70
N PHE A 85 -5.61 5.99 11.86
CA PHE A 85 -5.11 5.18 12.98
C PHE A 85 -4.86 5.97 14.27
N ALA A 86 -5.08 7.30 14.28
CA ALA A 86 -4.93 8.12 15.48
C ALA A 86 -5.87 7.65 16.61
N HIS A 87 -5.33 7.55 17.83
CA HIS A 87 -6.04 7.13 19.05
C HIS A 87 -6.61 5.71 19.04
N THR A 88 -6.31 4.89 18.03
CA THR A 88 -6.73 3.48 17.98
C THR A 88 -5.89 2.57 18.88
N GLY A 89 -4.64 2.97 19.17
CA GLY A 89 -3.66 2.12 19.88
C GLY A 89 -3.03 1.04 19.00
N ILE A 90 -3.55 0.78 17.80
CA ILE A 90 -2.98 -0.17 16.84
C ILE A 90 -1.58 0.33 16.44
N SER A 91 -0.59 -0.57 16.52
CA SER A 91 0.79 -0.24 16.20
C SER A 91 0.98 -0.09 14.68
N VAL A 92 1.67 0.95 14.23
CA VAL A 92 1.88 1.22 12.80
C VAL A 92 3.36 1.11 12.45
N SER A 93 3.68 0.26 11.47
CA SER A 93 4.98 0.24 10.79
C SER A 93 4.84 0.89 9.41
N ILE A 94 5.71 1.84 9.08
CA ILE A 94 5.66 2.61 7.82
C ILE A 94 6.82 2.20 6.93
N THR A 95 6.57 1.77 5.70
CA THR A 95 7.62 1.54 4.71
C THR A 95 7.91 2.78 3.88
N ILE A 96 9.18 3.07 3.71
CA ILE A 96 9.69 4.07 2.78
C ILE A 96 9.80 3.41 1.41
N PRO A 97 9.23 4.00 0.35
CA PRO A 97 9.40 3.53 -1.02
C PRO A 97 10.88 3.42 -1.44
N ASN A 98 11.19 2.38 -2.21
CA ASN A 98 12.57 2.04 -2.60
C ASN A 98 13.29 3.19 -3.33
N ASP A 99 12.59 3.96 -4.15
CA ASP A 99 13.12 5.08 -4.94
C ASP A 99 13.63 6.25 -4.06
N GLN A 100 13.19 6.35 -2.82
CA GLN A 100 13.63 7.40 -1.89
C GLN A 100 14.96 7.09 -1.18
N ILE A 101 15.38 5.82 -1.15
CA ILE A 101 16.58 5.36 -0.43
C ILE A 101 17.84 6.17 -0.77
N PRO A 102 18.15 6.49 -2.06
CA PRO A 102 19.37 7.21 -2.37
C PRO A 102 19.44 8.61 -1.76
N ARG A 103 18.30 9.27 -1.57
CA ARG A 103 18.21 10.62 -1.02
C ARG A 103 18.34 10.63 0.51
N LEU A 104 17.89 9.56 1.17
CA LEU A 104 17.89 9.42 2.63
C LEU A 104 19.27 9.29 3.25
N VAL A 105 20.30 9.02 2.44
CA VAL A 105 21.69 9.11 2.90
C VAL A 105 22.05 10.52 3.36
N LYS A 106 21.39 11.56 2.82
CA LYS A 106 21.62 12.96 3.20
C LYS A 106 20.91 13.27 4.53
N PRO A 107 21.62 13.68 5.60
CA PRO A 107 21.02 13.94 6.92
C PRO A 107 19.84 14.90 6.88
N ASN A 108 19.96 16.04 6.18
CA ASN A 108 18.88 17.03 6.07
C ASN A 108 17.60 16.43 5.45
N PHE A 109 17.74 15.55 4.44
CA PHE A 109 16.58 14.92 3.81
C PHE A 109 15.94 13.88 4.75
N ALA A 110 16.74 13.13 5.52
CA ALA A 110 16.22 12.22 6.53
C ALA A 110 15.50 12.96 7.67
N GLU A 111 16.04 14.09 8.13
CA GLU A 111 15.39 14.98 9.12
C GLU A 111 14.06 15.50 8.59
N GLU A 112 14.05 16.05 7.38
CA GLU A 112 12.82 16.50 6.71
C GLU A 112 11.81 15.36 6.58
N TRP A 113 12.25 14.16 6.17
CA TRP A 113 11.37 13.00 6.03
C TRP A 113 10.70 12.64 7.37
N ILE A 114 11.44 12.58 8.47
CA ILE A 114 10.88 12.34 9.81
C ILE A 114 9.93 13.47 10.22
N LYS A 115 10.32 14.73 9.98
CA LYS A 115 9.53 15.91 10.31
C LYS A 115 8.20 15.98 9.58
N PHE A 116 8.15 15.58 8.32
CA PHE A 116 6.92 15.66 7.51
C PHE A 116 6.06 14.39 7.61
N ASN A 117 6.67 13.21 7.69
CA ASN A 117 5.94 11.94 7.59
C ASN A 117 5.66 11.28 8.94
N ILE A 118 6.37 11.66 10.01
CA ILE A 118 6.26 11.01 11.33
C ILE A 118 5.78 11.98 12.40
N GLN A 119 6.48 13.09 12.61
CA GLN A 119 6.19 14.02 13.71
C GLN A 119 4.74 14.54 13.76
N PRO A 120 4.03 14.82 12.64
CA PRO A 120 2.67 15.34 12.69
C PRO A 120 1.64 14.37 13.26
N TYR A 121 1.94 13.06 13.29
CA TYR A 121 1.02 12.02 13.70
C TYR A 121 1.28 11.52 15.12
N ILE A 122 2.44 11.81 15.70
CA ILE A 122 2.83 11.38 17.05
C ILE A 122 2.41 12.45 18.08
N PRO A 123 1.90 12.05 19.27
CA PRO A 123 1.71 10.69 19.75
C PRO A 123 0.33 10.09 19.46
N ALA A 124 -0.50 10.75 18.66
CA ALA A 124 -1.88 10.31 18.41
C ALA A 124 -1.92 8.94 17.72
N THR A 125 -1.11 8.74 16.68
CA THR A 125 -0.93 7.46 15.98
C THR A 125 0.24 6.71 16.60
N ASN A 126 0.07 5.42 16.89
CA ASN A 126 1.09 4.59 17.54
C ASN A 126 2.12 4.06 16.52
N ILE A 127 2.93 4.96 15.94
CA ILE A 127 4.01 4.57 15.02
C ILE A 127 5.14 3.93 15.83
N ILE A 128 5.48 2.67 15.52
CA ILE A 128 6.49 1.89 16.23
C ILE A 128 7.74 1.61 15.39
N ARG A 129 7.65 1.74 14.06
CA ARG A 129 8.74 1.35 13.17
C ARG A 129 8.69 2.08 11.84
N VAL A 130 9.86 2.46 11.33
CA VAL A 130 10.05 2.93 9.95
C VAL A 130 10.95 1.92 9.23
N LEU A 131 10.50 1.49 8.05
CA LEU A 131 11.08 0.42 7.26
C LEU A 131 11.72 1.01 6.00
N VAL A 132 13.04 0.89 5.87
CA VAL A 132 13.77 1.46 4.72
C VAL A 132 13.67 0.50 3.55
N GLY A 133 12.77 0.79 2.62
CA GLY A 133 12.50 -0.04 1.46
C GLY A 133 11.75 -1.34 1.76
N ASN A 134 11.50 -2.10 0.70
CA ASN A 134 11.00 -3.48 0.74
C ASN A 134 11.81 -4.33 -0.23
N GLU A 135 12.38 -5.43 0.27
CA GLU A 135 13.14 -6.42 -0.52
C GLU A 135 14.26 -5.81 -1.38
N VAL A 136 14.91 -4.76 -0.87
CA VAL A 136 15.90 -3.94 -1.62
C VAL A 136 17.03 -4.80 -2.23
N LEU A 137 17.49 -5.81 -1.50
CA LEU A 137 18.56 -6.71 -1.95
C LEU A 137 18.14 -7.61 -3.13
N SER A 138 16.84 -7.78 -3.37
CA SER A 138 16.29 -8.53 -4.51
C SER A 138 16.16 -7.69 -5.77
N THR A 139 16.25 -6.36 -5.68
CA THR A 139 16.10 -5.46 -6.84
C THR A 139 17.27 -5.52 -7.83
N ALA A 140 18.42 -6.09 -7.40
CA ALA A 140 19.70 -6.03 -8.11
C ALA A 140 20.22 -4.60 -8.42
N ASN A 141 19.54 -3.55 -7.94
CA ASN A 141 19.93 -2.17 -8.14
C ASN A 141 21.08 -1.81 -7.18
N LYS A 142 22.28 -1.64 -7.73
CA LYS A 142 23.49 -1.36 -6.96
C LYS A 142 23.39 -0.07 -6.14
N LEU A 143 22.72 0.95 -6.64
CA LEU A 143 22.55 2.23 -5.94
C LEU A 143 21.64 2.06 -4.72
N LEU A 144 20.50 1.37 -4.87
CA LEU A 144 19.60 1.10 -3.76
C LEU A 144 20.28 0.25 -2.68
N ILE A 145 20.98 -0.81 -3.10
CA ILE A 145 21.67 -1.74 -2.19
C ILE A 145 22.80 -1.02 -1.44
N ALA A 146 23.62 -0.22 -2.13
CA ALA A 146 24.73 0.52 -1.51
C ALA A 146 24.24 1.60 -0.54
N ASN A 147 23.08 2.21 -0.81
CA ASN A 147 22.54 3.31 0.01
C ASN A 147 21.62 2.83 1.13
N LEU A 148 21.28 1.54 1.22
CA LEU A 148 20.35 1.00 2.21
C LEU A 148 20.80 1.26 3.65
N VAL A 149 21.98 0.76 4.04
CA VAL A 149 22.48 0.90 5.41
C VAL A 149 22.78 2.37 5.76
N PRO A 150 23.41 3.17 4.88
CA PRO A 150 23.57 4.60 5.14
C PRO A 150 22.24 5.35 5.32
N ALA A 151 21.19 5.03 4.55
CA ALA A 151 19.86 5.61 4.73
C ALA A 151 19.24 5.24 6.09
N MET A 152 19.39 3.98 6.53
CA MET A 152 18.95 3.53 7.86
C MET A 152 19.66 4.32 8.98
N GLN A 153 20.97 4.54 8.86
CA GLN A 153 21.78 5.30 9.82
C GLN A 153 21.36 6.78 9.88
N SER A 154 21.14 7.42 8.73
CA SER A 154 20.70 8.81 8.65
C SER A 154 19.30 8.99 9.24
N LEU A 155 18.37 8.07 8.99
CA LEU A 155 17.02 8.09 9.59
C LEU A 155 17.05 7.87 11.09
N HIS A 156 17.89 6.97 11.60
CA HIS A 156 18.05 6.79 13.03
C HIS A 156 18.63 8.05 13.70
N THR A 157 19.60 8.71 13.06
CA THR A 157 20.13 9.99 13.53
C THR A 157 19.02 11.04 13.62
N ALA A 158 18.19 11.18 12.59
CA ALA A 158 17.04 12.08 12.59
C ALA A 158 16.02 11.73 13.71
N LEU A 159 15.80 10.44 14.00
CA LEU A 159 14.96 10.03 15.12
C LEU A 159 15.56 10.41 16.48
N VAL A 160 16.88 10.27 16.67
CA VAL A 160 17.58 10.69 17.89
C VAL A 160 17.46 12.20 18.09
N GLU A 161 17.67 12.99 17.03
CA GLU A 161 17.51 14.45 17.06
C GLU A 161 16.08 14.87 17.41
N ALA A 162 15.09 14.12 16.91
CA ALA A 162 13.68 14.29 17.25
C ALA A 162 13.28 13.71 18.62
N SER A 163 14.20 13.06 19.35
CA SER A 163 13.91 12.31 20.60
C SER A 163 12.83 11.22 20.44
N LEU A 164 12.77 10.60 19.25
CA LEU A 164 11.84 9.54 18.87
C LEU A 164 12.51 8.15 18.78
N ASP A 165 13.84 8.08 18.89
CA ASP A 165 14.66 6.86 18.79
C ASP A 165 14.25 5.76 19.80
N ARG A 166 13.74 6.14 20.96
CA ARG A 166 13.26 5.20 21.98
C ARG A 166 11.87 4.61 21.69
N ARG A 167 11.13 5.22 20.77
CA ARG A 167 9.76 4.82 20.40
C ARG A 167 9.72 4.13 19.05
N ILE A 168 10.53 4.60 18.11
CA ILE A 168 10.46 4.20 16.70
C ILE A 168 11.74 3.49 16.32
N GLN A 169 11.61 2.22 15.93
CA GLN A 169 12.72 1.41 15.42
C GLN A 169 12.93 1.66 13.92
N ILE A 170 14.17 1.50 13.44
CA ILE A 170 14.51 1.47 12.01
C ILE A 170 14.85 0.05 11.60
N SER A 171 14.17 -0.50 10.61
CA SER A 171 14.49 -1.81 10.04
C SER A 171 14.31 -1.82 8.51
N THR A 172 14.46 -2.97 7.87
CA THR A 172 14.23 -3.17 6.43
C THR A 172 13.78 -4.61 6.19
N PRO A 173 12.62 -4.83 5.55
CA PRO A 173 12.12 -6.15 5.20
C PRO A 173 12.88 -6.78 4.03
N HIS A 174 13.19 -8.07 4.13
CA HIS A 174 13.91 -8.80 3.10
C HIS A 174 13.15 -10.05 2.64
N SER A 175 13.14 -10.30 1.33
CA SER A 175 12.84 -11.64 0.83
C SER A 175 13.84 -12.66 1.38
N LEU A 176 13.47 -13.93 1.39
CA LEU A 176 14.42 -15.01 1.70
C LEU A 176 15.48 -15.21 0.60
N GLY A 177 15.37 -14.49 -0.52
CA GLY A 177 16.38 -14.44 -1.57
C GLY A 177 17.72 -13.82 -1.11
N ILE A 178 17.82 -13.33 0.13
CA ILE A 178 19.08 -12.94 0.77
C ILE A 178 19.94 -14.13 1.19
N LEU A 179 19.38 -15.34 1.21
CA LEU A 179 20.09 -16.59 1.54
C LEU A 179 20.68 -17.22 0.28
N SER A 180 21.93 -17.69 0.36
CA SER A 180 22.55 -18.54 -0.67
C SER A 180 22.24 -20.01 -0.47
N ASN A 181 22.06 -20.41 0.80
CA ASN A 181 21.69 -21.76 1.17
C ASN A 181 20.65 -21.70 2.30
N SER A 182 19.70 -22.64 2.26
CA SER A 182 18.60 -22.74 3.23
C SER A 182 18.14 -24.17 3.47
N THR A 183 18.73 -25.16 2.78
CA THR A 183 18.34 -26.57 2.89
C THR A 183 19.59 -27.46 3.02
N PRO A 184 19.74 -28.20 4.15
CA PRO A 184 18.87 -28.16 5.32
C PRO A 184 19.02 -26.82 6.11
N PRO A 185 18.05 -26.42 6.96
CA PRO A 185 18.05 -25.12 7.63
C PRO A 185 19.32 -24.79 8.42
N SER A 186 19.96 -25.77 9.05
CA SER A 186 21.24 -25.63 9.77
C SER A 186 22.39 -25.07 8.91
N THR A 187 22.31 -25.25 7.61
CA THR A 187 23.29 -24.76 6.63
C THR A 187 22.96 -23.37 6.10
N GLY A 188 21.94 -22.71 6.65
CA GLY A 188 21.51 -21.37 6.29
C GLY A 188 22.66 -20.38 6.23
N ARG A 189 22.86 -19.71 5.09
CA ARG A 189 23.92 -18.69 4.91
C ARG A 189 23.41 -17.55 4.03
N PHE A 190 23.81 -16.33 4.35
CA PHE A 190 23.57 -15.18 3.47
C PHE A 190 24.36 -15.30 2.17
N ARG A 191 23.96 -14.55 1.14
CA ARG A 191 24.66 -14.53 -0.15
C ARG A 191 26.07 -13.95 0.00
N GLN A 192 27.03 -14.66 -0.59
CA GLN A 192 28.42 -14.21 -0.65
C GLN A 192 28.52 -12.83 -1.32
N GLY A 193 29.29 -11.94 -0.73
CA GLY A 193 29.46 -10.55 -1.17
C GLY A 193 28.48 -9.60 -0.49
N TYR A 194 27.21 -9.97 -0.38
CA TYR A 194 26.23 -9.19 0.39
C TYR A 194 26.42 -9.38 1.89
N ASP A 195 26.78 -10.59 2.32
CA ASP A 195 27.12 -10.95 3.69
C ASP A 195 28.08 -9.95 4.35
N THR A 196 29.16 -9.58 3.66
CA THR A 196 30.23 -8.76 4.22
C THR A 196 29.97 -7.26 4.09
N HIS A 197 29.46 -6.82 2.92
CA HIS A 197 29.39 -5.39 2.59
C HIS A 197 28.06 -4.73 2.90
N VAL A 198 26.97 -5.51 3.07
CA VAL A 198 25.62 -4.97 3.27
C VAL A 198 25.01 -5.57 4.52
N ILE A 199 24.94 -6.89 4.60
CA ILE A 199 24.20 -7.60 5.66
C ILE A 199 24.92 -7.47 7.00
N LYS A 200 26.24 -7.69 7.08
CA LYS A 200 26.96 -7.51 8.35
C LYS A 200 26.84 -6.09 8.92
N PRO A 201 27.08 -5.00 8.14
CA PRO A 201 26.84 -3.64 8.63
C PRO A 201 25.40 -3.40 9.06
N MET A 202 24.42 -3.94 8.31
CA MET A 202 23.00 -3.83 8.65
C MET A 202 22.67 -4.54 9.96
N LEU A 203 23.11 -5.79 10.15
CA LEU A 203 22.88 -6.53 11.39
C LEU A 203 23.57 -5.85 12.59
N SER A 204 24.78 -5.31 12.41
CA SER A 204 25.44 -4.49 13.43
C SER A 204 24.59 -3.28 13.82
N PHE A 205 24.10 -2.52 12.83
CA PHE A 205 23.23 -1.38 13.06
C PHE A 205 21.93 -1.76 13.79
N LEU A 206 21.28 -2.85 13.36
CA LEU A 206 20.05 -3.35 13.99
C LEU A 206 20.30 -3.71 15.46
N ARG A 207 21.44 -4.35 15.76
CA ARG A 207 21.81 -4.69 17.15
C ARG A 207 22.06 -3.44 17.98
N GLU A 208 22.85 -2.50 17.46
CA GLU A 208 23.21 -1.26 18.15
C GLU A 208 21.99 -0.39 18.46
N THR A 209 20.95 -0.46 17.62
CA THR A 209 19.71 0.32 17.74
C THR A 209 18.57 -0.46 18.38
N ASN A 210 18.81 -1.69 18.86
CA ASN A 210 17.81 -2.59 19.43
C ASN A 210 16.58 -2.75 18.50
N SER A 211 16.84 -2.99 17.22
CA SER A 211 15.85 -3.15 16.16
C SER A 211 15.89 -4.58 15.59
N PRO A 212 14.75 -5.17 15.20
CA PRO A 212 14.73 -6.53 14.67
C PRO A 212 15.18 -6.60 13.21
N LEU A 213 15.67 -7.77 12.79
CA LEU A 213 15.72 -8.16 11.39
C LEU A 213 14.32 -8.51 10.90
N MET A 214 13.92 -7.97 9.76
CA MET A 214 12.62 -8.23 9.15
C MET A 214 12.76 -9.07 7.89
N VAL A 215 11.99 -10.16 7.81
CA VAL A 215 12.02 -11.09 6.66
C VAL A 215 10.62 -11.40 6.16
N ASN A 216 10.51 -11.71 4.88
CA ASN A 216 9.30 -12.08 4.17
C ASN A 216 9.32 -13.58 3.81
N PRO A 217 9.16 -14.49 4.79
CA PRO A 217 9.15 -15.93 4.55
C PRO A 217 7.81 -16.36 3.93
N TYR A 218 7.84 -16.73 2.66
CA TYR A 218 6.68 -17.29 1.95
C TYR A 218 6.92 -18.76 1.62
N PRO A 219 6.40 -19.70 2.44
CA PRO A 219 6.29 -21.11 2.06
C PRO A 219 5.57 -21.32 0.72
N PHE A 220 4.61 -20.44 0.41
CA PHE A 220 3.87 -20.45 -0.85
C PHE A 220 4.77 -20.50 -2.10
N PHE A 221 5.79 -19.65 -2.19
CA PHE A 221 6.64 -19.59 -3.39
C PHE A 221 7.57 -20.81 -3.56
N ALA A 222 7.76 -21.60 -2.50
CA ALA A 222 8.54 -22.84 -2.53
C ALA A 222 7.67 -24.10 -2.57
N CYS A 223 6.35 -23.95 -2.63
CA CYS A 223 5.44 -25.09 -2.59
C CYS A 223 5.36 -25.82 -3.94
N THR A 224 5.20 -27.13 -3.86
CA THR A 224 4.92 -28.05 -4.96
C THR A 224 3.78 -28.98 -4.54
N ALA A 225 3.27 -29.81 -5.44
CA ALA A 225 2.25 -30.79 -5.10
C ALA A 225 2.72 -31.77 -4.01
N GLU A 226 4.01 -32.12 -4.02
CA GLU A 226 4.61 -33.11 -3.13
C GLU A 226 4.84 -32.57 -1.72
N ASN A 227 5.12 -31.27 -1.58
CA ASN A 227 5.43 -30.65 -0.29
C ASN A 227 4.30 -29.74 0.25
N LEU A 228 3.12 -29.76 -0.39
CA LEU A 228 2.01 -28.87 -0.05
C LEU A 228 1.61 -28.96 1.42
N ASP A 229 1.50 -30.19 1.97
CA ASP A 229 1.12 -30.37 3.37
C ASP A 229 2.20 -29.84 4.34
N TYR A 230 3.48 -29.92 3.96
CA TYR A 230 4.59 -29.32 4.69
C TYR A 230 4.56 -27.79 4.65
N ALA A 231 4.19 -27.19 3.51
CA ALA A 231 4.01 -25.75 3.37
C ALA A 231 2.79 -25.22 4.17
N LEU A 232 1.71 -26.00 4.26
CA LEU A 232 0.44 -25.62 4.89
C LEU A 232 0.31 -25.98 6.38
N PHE A 233 1.39 -26.43 7.03
CA PHE A 233 1.38 -26.97 8.41
C PHE A 233 0.42 -28.16 8.61
N ARG A 234 0.08 -28.88 7.55
CA ARG A 234 -0.76 -30.08 7.64
C ARG A 234 0.09 -31.28 8.06
N PRO A 235 -0.50 -32.38 8.58
CA PRO A 235 0.25 -33.58 8.90
C PRO A 235 1.06 -34.09 7.70
N ASN A 236 2.37 -34.24 7.88
CA ASN A 236 3.29 -34.68 6.82
C ASN A 236 4.49 -35.41 7.46
N PRO A 237 5.31 -36.12 6.67
CA PRO A 237 6.48 -36.85 7.18
C PRO A 237 7.60 -35.95 7.78
N GLY A 238 7.56 -34.65 7.50
CA GLY A 238 8.60 -33.69 7.86
C GLY A 238 9.81 -33.74 6.94
N VAL A 239 10.68 -32.73 7.07
CA VAL A 239 11.98 -32.63 6.40
C VAL A 239 13.07 -32.75 7.45
N PHE A 240 13.94 -33.74 7.28
CA PHE A 240 15.00 -34.03 8.24
C PHE A 240 16.29 -33.25 7.91
N ASP A 241 16.76 -32.48 8.88
CA ASP A 241 18.05 -31.82 8.88
C ASP A 241 19.09 -32.79 9.46
N SER A 242 19.86 -33.42 8.58
CA SER A 242 20.84 -34.45 8.95
C SER A 242 22.01 -33.92 9.78
N ASP A 243 22.32 -32.64 9.65
CA ASP A 243 23.51 -32.05 10.28
C ASP A 243 23.28 -31.80 11.77
N LEU A 244 22.04 -31.49 12.16
CA LEU A 244 21.64 -31.28 13.56
C LEU A 244 20.74 -32.38 14.12
N GLY A 245 20.27 -33.32 13.30
CA GLY A 245 19.35 -34.37 13.71
C GLY A 245 17.95 -33.85 14.05
N ILE A 246 17.50 -32.78 13.39
CA ILE A 246 16.23 -32.10 13.66
C ILE A 246 15.22 -32.43 12.58
N LEU A 247 13.98 -32.71 12.97
CA LEU A 247 12.86 -32.89 12.05
C LEU A 247 12.00 -31.62 12.01
N TYR A 248 11.98 -30.95 10.86
CA TYR A 248 11.07 -29.84 10.60
C TYR A 248 9.74 -30.38 10.11
N THR A 249 8.64 -29.98 10.76
CA THR A 249 7.29 -30.46 10.41
C THR A 249 6.48 -29.45 9.61
N ASN A 250 7.00 -28.24 9.42
CA ASN A 250 6.43 -27.23 8.55
C ASN A 250 7.53 -26.36 7.93
N MET A 251 7.23 -25.78 6.77
CA MET A 251 8.20 -25.03 5.98
C MET A 251 8.56 -23.67 6.59
N LEU A 252 7.63 -23.02 7.30
CA LEU A 252 7.91 -21.73 7.93
C LEU A 252 9.01 -21.85 8.98
N ASP A 253 8.93 -22.85 9.85
CA ASP A 253 9.97 -23.12 10.87
C ASP A 253 11.34 -23.32 10.22
N ALA A 254 11.39 -24.10 9.14
CA ALA A 254 12.62 -24.34 8.40
C ALA A 254 13.18 -23.06 7.75
N GLN A 255 12.31 -22.21 7.18
CA GLN A 255 12.71 -20.93 6.59
C GLN A 255 13.26 -19.96 7.65
N LEU A 256 12.59 -19.85 8.80
CA LEU A 256 13.04 -19.01 9.92
C LEU A 256 14.36 -19.53 10.52
N ASP A 257 14.51 -20.84 10.67
CA ASP A 257 15.72 -21.45 11.20
C ASP A 257 16.89 -21.38 10.22
N ALA A 258 16.64 -21.31 8.91
CA ALA A 258 17.65 -20.99 7.91
C ALA A 258 18.16 -19.54 8.05
N VAL A 259 17.27 -18.58 8.27
CA VAL A 259 17.64 -17.18 8.56
C VAL A 259 18.44 -17.10 9.86
N TYR A 260 17.95 -17.74 10.92
CA TYR A 260 18.65 -17.79 12.21
C TYR A 260 20.03 -18.44 12.10
N SER A 261 20.17 -19.55 11.37
CA SER A 261 21.47 -20.19 11.14
C SER A 261 22.44 -19.27 10.39
N ALA A 262 21.94 -18.49 9.43
CA ALA A 262 22.74 -17.50 8.72
C ALA A 262 23.22 -16.38 9.67
N MET A 263 22.33 -15.84 10.50
CA MET A 263 22.67 -14.84 11.52
C MET A 263 23.69 -15.38 12.54
N LYS A 264 23.43 -16.57 13.08
CA LYS A 264 24.31 -17.25 14.03
C LYS A 264 25.71 -17.49 13.46
N SER A 265 25.83 -17.85 12.18
CA SER A 265 27.13 -18.02 11.53
C SER A 265 27.99 -16.74 11.49
N MET A 266 27.36 -15.59 11.68
CA MET A 266 27.99 -14.27 11.72
C MET A 266 28.01 -13.66 13.14
N ASN A 267 27.66 -14.45 14.17
CA ASN A 267 27.50 -14.05 15.57
C ASN A 267 26.42 -12.96 15.73
N PHE A 268 25.23 -13.15 15.17
CA PHE A 268 24.04 -12.29 15.29
C PHE A 268 22.78 -13.02 15.77
N GLU A 269 22.94 -14.12 16.50
CA GLU A 269 21.84 -14.96 17.00
C GLU A 269 20.94 -14.30 18.05
N ASP A 270 21.40 -13.23 18.70
CA ASP A 270 20.69 -12.44 19.69
C ASP A 270 19.64 -11.48 19.08
N LEU A 271 19.76 -11.15 17.80
CA LEU A 271 18.83 -10.27 17.12
C LEU A 271 17.45 -10.89 16.96
N ASP A 272 16.41 -10.09 17.20
CA ASP A 272 15.03 -10.45 16.94
C ASP A 272 14.72 -10.58 15.45
N ILE A 273 13.85 -11.55 15.14
CA ILE A 273 13.34 -11.79 13.80
C ILE A 273 11.85 -11.47 13.82
N VAL A 274 11.44 -10.62 12.88
CA VAL A 274 10.04 -10.28 12.65
C VAL A 274 9.64 -10.76 11.26
N ILE A 275 8.49 -11.43 11.19
CA ILE A 275 7.89 -11.88 9.93
C ILE A 275 7.14 -10.67 9.36
N ALA A 276 7.78 -9.96 8.44
CA ALA A 276 7.27 -8.72 7.88
C ALA A 276 6.20 -8.94 6.80
N GLU A 277 6.25 -10.10 6.13
CA GLU A 277 5.19 -10.57 5.24
C GLU A 277 5.20 -12.10 5.18
N THR A 278 4.01 -12.67 5.27
CA THR A 278 3.79 -14.07 4.91
C THR A 278 2.30 -14.29 4.65
N GLY A 279 1.94 -15.13 3.70
CA GLY A 279 0.54 -15.33 3.33
C GLY A 279 0.37 -16.38 2.27
N TRP A 280 -0.89 -16.58 1.87
CA TRP A 280 -1.26 -17.58 0.88
C TRP A 280 -2.49 -17.11 0.10
N PRO A 281 -2.46 -17.11 -1.25
CA PRO A 281 -3.56 -16.57 -2.03
C PRO A 281 -4.77 -17.51 -2.02
N SER A 282 -5.98 -16.93 -2.04
CA SER A 282 -7.24 -17.67 -2.10
C SER A 282 -7.64 -18.05 -3.53
N LYS A 283 -7.00 -17.46 -4.53
CA LYS A 283 -7.24 -17.72 -5.95
C LYS A 283 -5.96 -17.49 -6.74
N GLY A 284 -5.71 -18.35 -7.73
CA GLY A 284 -4.48 -18.34 -8.53
C GLY A 284 -4.78 -18.68 -9.98
N ASP A 285 -3.71 -18.83 -10.76
CA ASP A 285 -3.83 -19.26 -12.16
C ASP A 285 -4.38 -20.70 -12.24
N PRO A 286 -5.08 -21.10 -13.31
CA PRO A 286 -5.72 -22.43 -13.39
C PRO A 286 -4.76 -23.62 -13.19
N SER A 287 -3.48 -23.46 -13.51
CA SER A 287 -2.44 -24.49 -13.34
C SER A 287 -1.72 -24.41 -12.00
N GLN A 288 -2.04 -23.43 -11.14
CA GLN A 288 -1.33 -23.20 -9.90
C GLN A 288 -1.77 -24.20 -8.83
N VAL A 289 -0.82 -24.99 -8.33
CA VAL A 289 -1.08 -26.03 -7.34
C VAL A 289 -1.28 -25.41 -5.96
N GLY A 290 -2.21 -25.97 -5.18
CA GLY A 290 -2.35 -25.63 -3.77
C GLY A 290 -2.90 -24.22 -3.52
N VAL A 291 -3.61 -23.63 -4.48
CA VAL A 291 -4.24 -22.32 -4.33
C VAL A 291 -5.76 -22.45 -4.26
N GLY A 292 -6.36 -21.79 -3.28
CA GLY A 292 -7.78 -21.86 -3.00
C GLY A 292 -8.12 -21.23 -1.65
N PRO A 293 -9.39 -20.87 -1.38
CA PRO A 293 -9.78 -20.31 -0.09
C PRO A 293 -9.51 -21.29 1.06
N LYS A 294 -9.60 -22.61 0.80
CA LYS A 294 -9.30 -23.66 1.76
C LYS A 294 -7.81 -23.67 2.13
N GLU A 295 -6.92 -23.68 1.13
CA GLU A 295 -5.47 -23.66 1.32
C GLU A 295 -5.01 -22.38 2.01
N ALA A 296 -5.56 -21.22 1.63
CA ALA A 296 -5.32 -19.95 2.29
C ALA A 296 -5.75 -19.97 3.77
N ALA A 297 -6.94 -20.52 4.06
CA ALA A 297 -7.41 -20.69 5.43
C ALA A 297 -6.51 -21.64 6.26
N TYR A 298 -6.01 -22.72 5.65
CA TYR A 298 -5.05 -23.60 6.33
C TYR A 298 -3.77 -22.87 6.66
N TYR A 299 -3.17 -22.20 5.68
CA TYR A 299 -1.90 -21.52 5.87
C TYR A 299 -2.03 -20.42 6.94
N ASN A 300 -2.89 -19.44 6.72
CA ASN A 300 -3.02 -18.27 7.61
C ASN A 300 -3.57 -18.66 8.99
N GLY A 301 -4.50 -19.63 9.06
CA GLY A 301 -5.03 -20.13 10.33
C GLY A 301 -4.01 -20.93 11.15
N ASN A 302 -3.19 -21.75 10.49
CA ASN A 302 -2.14 -22.51 11.17
C ASN A 302 -0.94 -21.64 11.53
N LEU A 303 -0.56 -20.68 10.68
CA LEU A 303 0.41 -19.63 10.98
C LEU A 303 0.01 -18.90 12.27
N MET A 304 -1.22 -18.38 12.32
CA MET A 304 -1.72 -17.65 13.48
C MET A 304 -1.65 -18.51 14.75
N ARG A 305 -2.12 -19.75 14.69
CA ARG A 305 -2.03 -20.67 15.83
C ARG A 305 -0.59 -20.94 16.24
N HIS A 306 0.30 -21.18 15.27
CA HIS A 306 1.69 -21.47 15.52
C HIS A 306 2.36 -20.30 16.26
N VAL A 307 2.26 -19.07 15.76
CA VAL A 307 2.93 -17.91 16.37
C VAL A 307 2.31 -17.51 17.71
N VAL A 308 0.97 -17.60 17.86
CA VAL A 308 0.27 -17.28 19.12
C VAL A 308 0.57 -18.30 20.22
N THR A 309 0.91 -19.56 19.89
CA THR A 309 1.32 -20.52 20.92
C THR A 309 2.67 -20.19 21.56
N GLY A 310 3.49 -19.34 20.93
CA GLY A 310 4.84 -19.02 21.40
C GLY A 310 5.77 -20.23 21.42
N LYS A 311 5.44 -21.31 20.69
CA LYS A 311 6.26 -22.53 20.60
C LYS A 311 7.67 -22.23 20.06
N GLY A 312 7.77 -21.23 19.19
CA GLY A 312 8.97 -20.94 18.43
C GLY A 312 9.25 -22.01 17.38
N THR A 313 10.49 -22.01 16.88
CA THR A 313 11.00 -22.96 15.89
C THR A 313 11.95 -23.97 16.56
N PRO A 314 12.34 -25.06 15.87
CA PRO A 314 13.31 -26.02 16.41
C PRO A 314 14.64 -25.43 16.90
N LEU A 315 15.23 -24.45 16.20
CA LEU A 315 16.48 -23.79 16.62
C LEU A 315 16.25 -22.56 17.52
N MET A 316 15.03 -22.03 17.56
CA MET A 316 14.63 -20.93 18.43
C MET A 316 13.40 -21.31 19.29
N PRO A 317 13.52 -22.32 20.17
CA PRO A 317 12.40 -22.80 20.97
C PRO A 317 11.93 -21.74 21.96
N ASN A 318 10.62 -21.64 22.15
CA ASN A 318 9.95 -20.65 23.01
C ASN A 318 10.14 -19.18 22.56
N ARG A 319 10.64 -18.95 21.35
CA ARG A 319 10.72 -17.61 20.77
C ARG A 319 9.37 -17.22 20.17
N THR A 320 8.91 -16.01 20.46
CA THR A 320 7.74 -15.41 19.82
C THR A 320 8.18 -14.59 18.61
N PHE A 321 7.39 -14.64 17.53
CA PHE A 321 7.63 -13.84 16.33
C PHE A 321 6.48 -12.84 16.14
N GLU A 322 6.80 -11.53 16.16
CA GLU A 322 5.89 -10.53 15.61
C GLU A 322 5.68 -10.85 14.13
N THR A 323 4.42 -10.96 13.71
CA THR A 323 4.06 -11.54 12.40
C THR A 323 3.02 -10.71 11.68
N TYR A 324 3.29 -10.29 10.45
CA TYR A 324 2.36 -9.55 9.59
C TYR A 324 1.86 -10.45 8.46
N ILE A 325 0.57 -10.78 8.51
CA ILE A 325 -0.08 -11.56 7.45
C ILE A 325 -0.21 -10.69 6.19
N PHE A 326 0.21 -11.22 5.05
CA PHE A 326 0.03 -10.60 3.74
C PHE A 326 -1.21 -11.22 3.06
N ALA A 327 -2.31 -10.48 2.85
CA ALA A 327 -2.54 -9.07 3.20
C ALA A 327 -3.96 -8.82 3.73
N LEU A 328 -4.27 -7.59 4.13
CA LEU A 328 -5.57 -7.24 4.70
C LEU A 328 -6.70 -7.42 3.69
N PHE A 329 -6.49 -6.95 2.46
CA PHE A 329 -7.49 -6.99 1.38
C PHE A 329 -6.96 -7.69 0.14
N ASN A 330 -7.88 -8.19 -0.69
CA ASN A 330 -7.58 -8.48 -2.09
C ASN A 330 -7.30 -7.16 -2.81
N GLU A 331 -6.13 -7.05 -3.46
CA GLU A 331 -5.66 -5.82 -4.10
C GLU A 331 -5.81 -5.95 -5.63
N ASN A 332 -6.94 -5.49 -6.17
CA ASN A 332 -7.34 -5.78 -7.56
C ASN A 332 -6.45 -5.15 -8.64
N LEU A 333 -5.65 -4.14 -8.31
CA LEU A 333 -4.71 -3.50 -9.23
C LEU A 333 -3.29 -4.06 -9.16
N LYS A 334 -3.01 -5.06 -8.31
CA LYS A 334 -1.68 -5.67 -8.28
C LYS A 334 -1.33 -6.33 -9.63
N PRO A 335 -0.17 -5.98 -10.21
CA PRO A 335 0.28 -6.58 -11.45
C PRO A 335 0.74 -8.04 -11.22
N GLY A 336 0.94 -8.78 -12.31
CA GLY A 336 1.48 -10.14 -12.24
C GLY A 336 0.42 -11.25 -12.14
N PRO A 337 0.80 -12.43 -11.62
CA PRO A 337 -0.05 -13.62 -11.54
C PRO A 337 -1.40 -13.36 -10.86
N VAL A 338 -2.41 -14.20 -11.13
CA VAL A 338 -3.73 -14.07 -10.47
C VAL A 338 -3.61 -14.10 -8.94
N GLY A 339 -2.67 -14.88 -8.40
CA GLY A 339 -2.37 -14.94 -6.97
C GLY A 339 -2.16 -13.57 -6.32
N GLU A 340 -1.46 -12.65 -7.00
CA GLU A 340 -1.11 -11.33 -6.47
C GLU A 340 -2.33 -10.51 -6.07
N ARG A 341 -3.44 -10.66 -6.80
CA ARG A 341 -4.70 -9.93 -6.54
C ARG A 341 -5.59 -10.59 -5.48
N ASN A 342 -5.16 -11.74 -4.91
CA ASN A 342 -6.03 -12.62 -4.11
C ASN A 342 -5.39 -13.08 -2.79
N PHE A 343 -4.47 -12.29 -2.20
CA PHE A 343 -3.85 -12.57 -0.89
C PHE A 343 -4.68 -12.11 0.32
N GLY A 344 -5.81 -11.44 0.09
CA GLY A 344 -6.60 -10.79 1.13
C GLY A 344 -7.17 -11.75 2.17
N LEU A 345 -7.16 -11.31 3.42
CA LEU A 345 -7.98 -11.88 4.50
C LEU A 345 -9.45 -11.46 4.36
N PHE A 346 -9.69 -10.25 3.85
CA PHE A 346 -11.01 -9.68 3.65
C PHE A 346 -11.22 -9.21 2.21
N GLU A 347 -12.47 -9.25 1.77
CA GLU A 347 -12.91 -8.52 0.59
C GLU A 347 -13.00 -7.01 0.90
N PRO A 348 -13.05 -6.15 -0.12
CA PRO A 348 -13.16 -4.70 0.08
C PRO A 348 -14.43 -4.26 0.83
N ASP A 349 -15.45 -5.11 0.96
CA ASP A 349 -16.64 -4.82 1.77
C ASP A 349 -16.48 -5.18 3.27
N LEU A 350 -15.28 -5.60 3.68
CA LEU A 350 -14.90 -6.11 5.01
C LEU A 350 -15.41 -7.51 5.35
N THR A 351 -16.02 -8.23 4.39
CA THR A 351 -16.38 -9.64 4.60
C THR A 351 -15.11 -10.51 4.53
N PRO A 352 -15.00 -11.56 5.35
CA PRO A 352 -13.84 -12.45 5.29
C PRO A 352 -13.87 -13.28 4.01
N VAL A 353 -12.73 -13.36 3.30
CA VAL A 353 -12.57 -14.27 2.14
C VAL A 353 -12.63 -15.72 2.61
N TYR A 354 -12.11 -15.98 3.81
CA TYR A 354 -12.13 -17.27 4.50
C TYR A 354 -11.97 -17.08 6.02
N GLU A 355 -12.42 -18.05 6.80
CA GLU A 355 -12.46 -17.96 8.26
C GLU A 355 -11.20 -18.57 8.90
N ILE A 356 -10.47 -17.75 9.67
CA ILE A 356 -9.29 -18.18 10.45
C ILE A 356 -9.36 -17.81 11.94
N GLY A 357 -10.48 -17.25 12.40
CA GLY A 357 -10.66 -16.85 13.80
C GLY A 357 -10.02 -15.51 14.18
N ILE A 358 -9.76 -14.63 13.20
CA ILE A 358 -9.28 -13.26 13.44
C ILE A 358 -10.40 -12.34 13.96
N LEU A 359 -11.65 -12.61 13.58
CA LEU A 359 -12.80 -11.83 14.03
C LEU A 359 -13.11 -12.11 15.51
N ARG A 360 -13.34 -11.03 16.28
CA ARG A 360 -13.74 -11.14 17.70
C ARG A 360 -15.11 -11.80 17.83
N PRO A 361 -15.38 -12.53 18.93
CA PRO A 361 -16.68 -13.19 19.14
C PRO A 361 -17.89 -12.25 19.08
N THR A 362 -17.72 -10.96 19.43
CA THR A 362 -18.77 -9.94 19.33
C THR A 362 -19.14 -9.61 17.88
N ALA A 363 -18.19 -9.71 16.94
CA ALA A 363 -18.42 -9.49 15.51
C ALA A 363 -19.10 -10.70 14.84
N GLN A 364 -18.97 -11.91 15.40
CA GLN A 364 -19.62 -13.13 14.90
C GLN A 364 -21.15 -13.14 15.09
N SER A 365 -21.72 -12.18 15.83
CA SER A 365 -23.16 -12.11 16.10
C SER A 365 -23.97 -11.34 15.04
N ALA A 366 -23.31 -10.79 14.02
CA ALA A 366 -23.96 -10.05 12.92
C ALA A 366 -24.26 -10.90 11.67
N THR A 367 -23.90 -12.19 11.66
CA THR A 367 -24.31 -13.13 10.61
C THR A 367 -25.63 -13.82 10.98
N PRO A 368 -26.62 -13.95 10.07
CA PRO A 368 -27.80 -14.74 10.34
C PRO A 368 -27.38 -16.20 10.56
N ARG A 369 -27.57 -16.72 11.78
CA ARG A 369 -27.37 -18.13 12.10
C ARG A 369 -28.17 -19.00 11.13
N ALA A 370 -27.46 -19.76 10.29
CA ALA A 370 -28.01 -20.93 9.65
C ALA A 370 -28.47 -21.90 10.76
N HIS A 371 -29.76 -22.20 10.78
CA HIS A 371 -30.36 -23.16 11.69
C HIS A 371 -29.70 -24.54 11.50
N GLN A 372 -29.06 -25.04 12.57
CA GLN A 372 -28.80 -26.46 12.74
C GLN A 372 -30.15 -27.16 13.00
N GLY A 373 -30.49 -28.13 12.15
CA GLY A 373 -31.52 -29.13 12.37
C GLY A 373 -30.96 -30.53 12.05
N PRO A 374 -31.40 -31.60 12.72
CA PRO A 374 -30.67 -32.87 12.80
C PRO A 374 -30.90 -33.81 11.60
N VAL A 375 -29.96 -34.75 11.48
CA VAL A 375 -29.83 -35.86 10.52
C VAL A 375 -31.08 -36.72 10.39
N GLU A 376 -31.51 -37.00 9.14
CA GLU A 376 -31.91 -38.33 8.60
C GLU A 376 -32.29 -38.20 7.09
N GLY A 377 -31.81 -39.11 6.23
CA GLY A 377 -32.13 -39.17 4.78
C GLY A 377 -33.38 -40.02 4.46
N PRO A 378 -33.61 -40.53 3.23
CA PRO A 378 -33.07 -40.20 1.90
C PRO A 378 -34.14 -39.98 0.77
N ILE A 379 -33.72 -39.36 -0.33
CA ILE A 379 -34.15 -39.44 -1.75
C ILE A 379 -35.65 -39.54 -2.11
N SER A 380 -36.18 -38.52 -2.82
CA SER A 380 -37.01 -38.68 -4.05
C SER A 380 -37.17 -37.34 -4.81
N THR A 381 -37.14 -37.41 -6.15
CA THR A 381 -37.29 -36.31 -7.12
C THR A 381 -38.78 -36.13 -7.56
N PRO A 382 -39.11 -35.28 -8.54
CA PRO A 382 -39.54 -33.89 -8.39
C PRO A 382 -41.03 -33.67 -8.75
N ARG A 383 -41.63 -32.57 -8.26
CA ARG A 383 -42.98 -32.14 -8.70
C ARG A 383 -43.09 -30.62 -8.78
N SER A 384 -43.07 -30.09 -10.01
CA SER A 384 -43.70 -28.80 -10.39
C SER A 384 -45.23 -28.89 -10.22
N PRO A 385 -46.05 -27.81 -10.29
CA PRO A 385 -45.79 -26.43 -10.76
C PRO A 385 -46.44 -25.28 -9.92
N SER A 386 -46.11 -24.00 -10.18
CA SER A 386 -47.13 -22.99 -10.56
C SER A 386 -46.52 -21.63 -10.90
N ARG A 387 -46.98 -21.11 -12.03
CA ARG A 387 -46.67 -19.85 -12.69
C ARG A 387 -47.47 -18.72 -12.05
N SER A 388 -46.82 -17.60 -11.69
CA SER A 388 -47.46 -16.31 -11.46
C SER A 388 -46.91 -15.29 -12.45
N THR A 389 -47.80 -14.85 -13.33
CA THR A 389 -47.59 -13.84 -14.37
C THR A 389 -47.48 -12.44 -13.76
N VAL A 390 -46.34 -11.78 -13.96
CA VAL A 390 -46.20 -10.32 -13.83
C VAL A 390 -45.85 -9.78 -15.21
N SER A 391 -46.61 -8.78 -15.65
CA SER A 391 -46.48 -8.04 -16.90
C SER A 391 -45.03 -7.57 -17.12
N GLU A 392 -44.34 -8.13 -18.11
CA GLU A 392 -42.98 -7.73 -18.51
C GLU A 392 -43.03 -6.33 -19.14
N SER A 393 -42.58 -5.33 -18.38
CA SER A 393 -42.11 -4.07 -18.96
C SER A 393 -41.02 -4.39 -19.98
N LYS A 394 -41.17 -3.94 -21.23
CA LYS A 394 -40.15 -4.12 -22.27
C LYS A 394 -38.80 -3.57 -21.75
N ARG A 395 -37.74 -4.36 -21.86
CA ARG A 395 -36.37 -4.03 -21.38
C ARG A 395 -35.46 -3.87 -22.59
N TRP A 396 -34.40 -3.08 -22.42
CA TRP A 396 -33.33 -2.88 -23.40
C TRP A 396 -31.97 -3.05 -22.72
N CYS A 397 -30.96 -3.38 -23.52
CA CYS A 397 -29.59 -3.48 -23.04
C CYS A 397 -28.76 -2.30 -23.54
N VAL A 398 -28.03 -1.64 -22.65
CA VAL A 398 -27.17 -0.51 -22.97
C VAL A 398 -25.79 -0.66 -22.33
N PRO A 399 -24.71 -0.16 -22.94
CA PRO A 399 -23.39 -0.17 -22.33
C PRO A 399 -23.37 0.75 -21.10
N LYS A 400 -22.74 0.29 -20.03
CA LYS A 400 -22.53 1.08 -18.82
C LYS A 400 -21.57 2.23 -19.10
N THR A 401 -21.79 3.35 -18.43
CA THR A 401 -21.01 4.60 -18.59
C THR A 401 -19.51 4.41 -18.39
N GLU A 402 -19.12 3.52 -17.49
CA GLU A 402 -17.75 3.21 -17.08
C GLU A 402 -17.07 2.13 -17.93
N ALA A 403 -17.81 1.49 -18.85
CA ALA A 403 -17.23 0.46 -19.71
C ALA A 403 -16.14 1.05 -20.61
N SER A 404 -14.94 0.46 -20.60
CA SER A 404 -13.82 0.95 -21.41
C SER A 404 -14.09 0.78 -22.90
N VAL A 405 -13.45 1.60 -23.74
CA VAL A 405 -13.62 1.53 -25.20
C VAL A 405 -13.22 0.15 -25.73
N GLU A 406 -12.17 -0.44 -25.18
CA GLU A 406 -11.66 -1.76 -25.55
C GLU A 406 -12.64 -2.87 -25.15
N ALA A 407 -13.28 -2.74 -23.98
CA ALA A 407 -14.31 -3.67 -23.55
C ALA A 407 -15.55 -3.58 -24.45
N LEU A 408 -15.95 -2.36 -24.82
CA LEU A 408 -17.05 -2.12 -25.74
C LEU A 408 -16.74 -2.60 -27.16
N GLN A 409 -15.48 -2.49 -27.62
CA GLN A 409 -15.05 -3.07 -28.89
C GLN A 409 -15.12 -4.59 -28.86
N ARG A 410 -14.68 -5.23 -27.76
CA ARG A 410 -14.83 -6.69 -27.57
C ARG A 410 -16.29 -7.14 -27.61
N ASN A 411 -17.22 -6.33 -27.07
CA ASN A 411 -18.65 -6.62 -27.17
C ASN A 411 -19.13 -6.57 -28.62
N ILE A 412 -18.70 -5.57 -29.39
CA ILE A 412 -19.03 -5.48 -30.82
C ILE A 412 -18.50 -6.71 -31.57
N ASP A 413 -17.23 -7.03 -31.38
CA ASP A 413 -16.57 -8.15 -32.04
C ASP A 413 -17.23 -9.49 -31.67
N TYR A 414 -17.62 -9.64 -30.39
CA TYR A 414 -18.36 -10.81 -29.90
C TYR A 414 -19.73 -10.94 -30.57
N VAL A 415 -20.56 -9.89 -30.56
CA VAL A 415 -21.92 -9.95 -31.14
C VAL A 415 -21.87 -10.17 -32.64
N CYS A 416 -21.01 -9.46 -33.36
CA CYS A 416 -20.87 -9.59 -34.81
C CYS A 416 -20.26 -10.95 -35.20
N GLY A 417 -19.32 -11.47 -34.39
CA GLY A 417 -18.71 -12.79 -34.57
C GLY A 417 -19.69 -13.96 -34.40
N LEU A 418 -20.81 -13.76 -33.70
CA LEU A 418 -21.90 -14.74 -33.56
C LEU A 418 -22.83 -14.80 -34.77
N GLY A 419 -22.63 -13.94 -35.78
CA GLY A 419 -23.43 -13.92 -37.01
C GLY A 419 -24.71 -13.08 -36.93
N LEU A 420 -24.84 -12.19 -35.92
CA LEU A 420 -25.89 -11.17 -35.92
C LEU A 420 -25.57 -10.05 -36.93
N ASP A 421 -26.60 -9.44 -37.52
CA ASP A 421 -26.45 -8.40 -38.55
C ASP A 421 -25.88 -7.10 -37.97
N CYS A 422 -24.57 -6.92 -38.14
CA CYS A 422 -23.85 -5.70 -37.81
C CYS A 422 -23.71 -4.72 -38.98
N GLY A 423 -24.31 -5.00 -40.14
CA GLY A 423 -24.34 -4.06 -41.28
C GLY A 423 -24.81 -2.64 -40.92
N PRO A 424 -25.77 -2.46 -39.99
CA PRO A 424 -26.21 -1.14 -39.55
C PRO A 424 -25.12 -0.24 -38.95
N ILE A 425 -24.09 -0.81 -38.31
CA ILE A 425 -22.98 -0.05 -37.70
C ILE A 425 -21.73 0.04 -38.60
N GLN A 426 -21.78 -0.51 -39.82
CA GLN A 426 -20.67 -0.43 -40.77
C GLN A 426 -20.72 0.86 -41.60
N GLU A 427 -19.63 1.21 -42.28
CA GLU A 427 -19.54 2.42 -43.10
C GLU A 427 -20.68 2.50 -44.14
N ASN A 428 -21.41 3.62 -44.15
CA ASN A 428 -22.70 3.85 -44.87
C ASN A 428 -23.95 3.19 -44.28
N GLY A 429 -23.82 2.50 -43.15
CA GLY A 429 -24.91 1.90 -42.39
C GLY A 429 -25.74 2.95 -41.63
N PRO A 430 -27.04 2.71 -41.43
CA PRO A 430 -27.95 3.65 -40.78
C PRO A 430 -27.63 4.01 -39.32
N CYS A 431 -26.81 3.21 -38.63
CA CYS A 431 -26.38 3.39 -37.24
C CYS A 431 -24.86 3.60 -37.13
N TYR A 432 -24.19 3.94 -38.24
CA TYR A 432 -22.75 4.22 -38.25
C TYR A 432 -22.39 5.54 -37.55
N ALA A 433 -23.27 6.54 -37.59
CA ALA A 433 -23.03 7.86 -37.03
C ALA A 433 -23.77 8.08 -35.69
N PRO A 434 -23.13 8.67 -34.65
CA PRO A 434 -21.71 9.02 -34.58
C PRO A 434 -20.81 7.78 -34.60
N ASN A 435 -19.65 7.89 -35.27
CA ASN A 435 -18.68 6.79 -35.40
C ASN A 435 -17.87 6.65 -34.11
N THR A 436 -18.51 6.12 -33.07
CA THR A 436 -17.88 5.86 -31.78
C THR A 436 -18.14 4.42 -31.36
N VAL A 437 -17.12 3.79 -30.77
CA VAL A 437 -17.19 2.42 -30.28
C VAL A 437 -18.34 2.25 -29.28
N ARG A 438 -18.56 3.21 -28.40
CA ARG A 438 -19.69 3.19 -27.45
C ARG A 438 -21.05 3.23 -28.15
N GLY A 439 -21.21 4.06 -29.18
CA GLY A 439 -22.45 4.16 -29.95
C GLY A 439 -22.76 2.88 -30.71
N HIS A 440 -21.74 2.27 -31.34
CA HIS A 440 -21.87 1.00 -32.04
C HIS A 440 -22.14 -0.16 -31.07
N ALA A 441 -21.46 -0.19 -29.92
CA ALA A 441 -21.66 -1.18 -28.85
C ALA A 441 -23.09 -1.12 -28.30
N ALA A 442 -23.64 0.08 -28.08
CA ALA A 442 -25.03 0.25 -27.65
C ALA A 442 -26.04 -0.38 -28.61
N TYR A 443 -25.82 -0.23 -29.91
CA TYR A 443 -26.69 -0.83 -30.92
C TYR A 443 -26.61 -2.37 -30.90
N VAL A 444 -25.41 -2.94 -30.95
CA VAL A 444 -25.23 -4.40 -31.08
C VAL A 444 -25.52 -5.15 -29.78
N MET A 445 -25.20 -4.58 -28.61
CA MET A 445 -25.56 -5.17 -27.30
C MET A 445 -27.08 -5.23 -27.13
N ASN A 446 -27.81 -4.19 -27.52
CA ASN A 446 -29.26 -4.22 -27.53
C ASN A 446 -29.81 -5.21 -28.58
N ALA A 447 -29.25 -5.23 -29.78
CA ALA A 447 -29.70 -6.16 -30.83
C ALA A 447 -29.54 -7.63 -30.41
N TYR A 448 -28.41 -7.96 -29.77
CA TYR A 448 -28.16 -9.27 -29.17
C TYR A 448 -29.19 -9.60 -28.09
N PHE A 449 -29.38 -8.71 -27.13
CA PHE A 449 -30.34 -8.88 -26.04
C PHE A 449 -31.78 -9.12 -26.54
N GLN A 450 -32.22 -8.41 -27.59
CA GLN A 450 -33.55 -8.61 -28.18
C GLN A 450 -33.65 -9.92 -28.97
N ALA A 451 -32.54 -10.43 -29.53
CA ALA A 451 -32.51 -11.66 -30.30
C ALA A 451 -32.47 -12.93 -29.42
N THR A 452 -32.04 -12.82 -28.16
CA THR A 452 -31.85 -13.95 -27.22
C THR A 452 -32.98 -14.12 -26.19
N GLU A 453 -34.17 -13.58 -26.45
CA GLU A 453 -35.32 -13.55 -25.53
C GLU A 453 -35.19 -12.57 -24.34
N GLY A 454 -34.08 -11.83 -24.22
CA GLY A 454 -33.96 -10.69 -23.30
C GLY A 454 -33.88 -11.04 -21.81
N LYS A 455 -33.16 -12.11 -21.44
CA LYS A 455 -32.93 -12.47 -20.02
C LYS A 455 -31.83 -11.61 -19.43
N GLU A 456 -31.84 -11.45 -18.11
CA GLU A 456 -30.98 -10.47 -17.43
C GLU A 456 -29.48 -10.65 -17.70
N PHE A 457 -29.02 -11.90 -17.78
CA PHE A 457 -27.62 -12.22 -18.10
C PHE A 457 -27.25 -11.96 -19.57
N ASP A 458 -28.21 -11.89 -20.49
CA ASP A 458 -27.95 -11.61 -21.91
C ASP A 458 -27.50 -10.16 -22.14
N CYS A 459 -27.59 -9.32 -21.10
CA CYS A 459 -27.10 -7.95 -21.10
C CYS A 459 -25.85 -7.75 -20.22
N ASP A 460 -25.27 -8.80 -19.64
CA ASP A 460 -24.12 -8.62 -18.73
C ASP A 460 -22.84 -8.19 -19.49
N PHE A 461 -22.52 -8.86 -20.61
CA PHE A 461 -21.35 -8.55 -21.44
C PHE A 461 -20.06 -8.35 -20.63
N ASP A 462 -19.72 -9.30 -19.75
CA ASP A 462 -18.58 -9.16 -18.81
C ASP A 462 -18.74 -7.89 -17.94
N GLN A 463 -19.94 -7.73 -17.39
CA GLN A 463 -20.39 -6.57 -16.60
C GLN A 463 -20.37 -5.20 -17.29
N THR A 464 -20.18 -5.12 -18.59
CA THR A 464 -20.13 -3.85 -19.34
C THR A 464 -21.50 -3.41 -19.86
N GLY A 465 -22.52 -4.27 -19.81
CA GLY A 465 -23.89 -3.92 -20.16
C GLY A 465 -24.82 -3.78 -18.94
N ALA A 466 -25.85 -2.96 -19.10
CA ALA A 466 -26.88 -2.73 -18.09
C ALA A 466 -28.27 -2.70 -18.71
N LEU A 467 -29.24 -3.21 -17.95
CA LEU A 467 -30.63 -3.25 -18.34
C LEU A 467 -31.32 -1.94 -18.02
N THR A 468 -32.07 -1.45 -18.99
CA THR A 468 -32.93 -0.28 -18.82
C THR A 468 -34.36 -0.60 -19.23
N THR A 469 -35.30 0.00 -18.52
CA THR A 469 -36.74 0.00 -18.86
C THR A 469 -37.14 1.25 -19.66
N VAL A 470 -36.18 2.16 -19.87
CA VAL A 470 -36.34 3.34 -20.71
C VAL A 470 -35.86 2.99 -22.10
N ASP A 471 -36.74 3.12 -23.10
CA ASP A 471 -36.36 2.93 -24.50
C ASP A 471 -35.25 3.94 -24.85
N PRO A 472 -34.01 3.50 -25.10
CA PRO A 472 -32.90 4.40 -25.39
C PRO A 472 -33.11 5.17 -26.69
N MET A 473 -34.14 4.82 -27.47
CA MET A 473 -34.51 5.48 -28.72
C MET A 473 -35.45 6.69 -28.56
N ILE A 474 -35.99 6.99 -27.36
CA ILE A 474 -37.09 7.99 -27.19
C ILE A 474 -36.74 9.22 -26.31
N ASN A 475 -35.80 9.15 -25.35
CA ASN A 475 -35.65 10.20 -24.33
C ASN A 475 -34.55 11.26 -24.58
N GLY A 476 -34.49 11.79 -25.81
CA GLY A 476 -33.73 13.00 -26.15
C GLY A 476 -34.56 14.30 -26.17
N PHE A 477 -35.80 14.29 -25.67
CA PHE A 477 -36.63 15.51 -25.59
C PHE A 477 -37.09 15.75 -24.15
N GLY A 478 -36.56 16.78 -23.50
CA GLY A 478 -37.06 17.26 -22.23
C GLY A 478 -38.49 17.80 -22.34
N SER A 479 -39.32 17.51 -21.34
CA SER A 479 -40.22 18.49 -20.69
C SER A 479 -41.16 17.81 -19.70
N GLU A 480 -41.37 18.47 -18.56
CA GLU A 480 -42.48 18.24 -17.66
C GLU A 480 -43.83 18.31 -18.41
N GLY A 481 -44.73 17.41 -18.04
CA GLY A 481 -46.19 17.41 -18.22
C GLY A 481 -46.81 18.22 -19.37
N SER A 482 -47.26 17.53 -20.43
CA SER A 482 -48.56 17.83 -21.04
C SER A 482 -49.14 16.63 -21.81
N SER A 483 -50.42 16.35 -21.58
CA SER A 483 -51.18 15.30 -22.25
C SER A 483 -51.53 15.70 -23.68
N ILE A 484 -51.12 14.94 -24.70
CA ILE A 484 -51.77 14.97 -26.02
C ILE A 484 -51.91 13.53 -26.56
N ARG A 485 -53.13 13.23 -27.04
CA ARG A 485 -53.63 11.93 -27.48
C ARG A 485 -52.93 11.41 -28.75
N ARG A 486 -52.92 10.09 -28.85
CA ARG A 486 -52.56 9.29 -30.03
C ARG A 486 -53.38 9.66 -31.29
N SER A 487 -52.68 9.74 -32.42
CA SER A 487 -53.12 9.25 -33.74
C SER A 487 -51.85 8.76 -34.45
N GLY A 488 -51.65 7.48 -34.78
CA GLY A 488 -52.53 6.67 -35.61
C GLY A 488 -52.14 6.77 -37.09
N LYS A 489 -50.85 6.54 -37.43
CA LYS A 489 -50.30 6.10 -38.73
C LYS A 489 -48.78 6.34 -38.79
N ALA A 490 -47.99 5.41 -38.25
CA ALA A 490 -46.56 5.29 -38.57
C ALA A 490 -46.01 3.92 -38.11
N GLN A 491 -46.70 2.83 -38.44
CA GLN A 491 -46.27 1.47 -38.04
C GLN A 491 -45.25 0.85 -39.01
N GLN A 492 -44.56 1.65 -39.83
CA GLN A 492 -43.59 1.09 -40.79
C GLN A 492 -42.35 1.97 -41.07
N ASN A 493 -42.08 2.99 -40.23
CA ASN A 493 -40.84 3.79 -40.32
C ASN A 493 -40.22 4.04 -38.93
N GLN A 494 -40.20 3.02 -38.07
CA GLN A 494 -39.71 3.12 -36.69
C GLN A 494 -38.45 2.26 -36.45
N ARG A 495 -37.52 2.26 -37.41
CA ARG A 495 -36.22 1.55 -37.31
C ARG A 495 -34.99 2.44 -37.52
N LEU A 496 -35.13 3.76 -37.53
CA LEU A 496 -34.04 4.68 -37.87
C LEU A 496 -34.00 5.85 -36.90
N LEU A 497 -33.48 5.64 -35.68
CA LEU A 497 -32.87 6.67 -34.82
C LEU A 497 -32.39 5.96 -33.54
N ALA A 498 -31.10 5.63 -33.48
CA ALA A 498 -30.55 4.79 -32.41
C ALA A 498 -29.20 5.17 -31.80
N CYS A 499 -28.59 6.30 -32.17
CA CYS A 499 -27.19 6.55 -31.79
C CYS A 499 -26.92 7.92 -31.12
N TYR A 500 -27.92 8.63 -30.58
CA TYR A 500 -27.69 9.96 -30.00
C TYR A 500 -27.85 10.04 -28.46
N LEU A 501 -26.71 10.34 -27.81
CA LEU A 501 -26.49 11.15 -26.57
C LEU A 501 -26.70 10.53 -25.18
N TRP A 502 -25.63 10.45 -24.36
CA TRP A 502 -25.64 10.51 -22.88
C TRP A 502 -24.24 10.95 -22.35
N GLU A 503 -23.93 12.25 -22.42
CA GLU A 503 -22.86 12.90 -21.65
C GLU A 503 -23.34 14.31 -21.29
N GLU A 504 -24.22 14.42 -20.30
CA GLU A 504 -24.55 15.67 -19.61
C GLU A 504 -25.52 15.30 -18.46
N VAL A 505 -25.09 15.43 -17.19
CA VAL A 505 -25.89 15.85 -16.00
C VAL A 505 -25.12 15.57 -14.67
N VAL A 506 -24.34 16.55 -14.18
CA VAL A 506 -24.48 17.33 -12.90
C VAL A 506 -23.67 16.76 -11.69
N TYR A 507 -22.71 17.49 -11.05
CA TYR A 507 -22.88 18.53 -9.97
C TYR A 507 -21.56 19.32 -9.65
N PRO A 508 -21.59 20.41 -8.84
CA PRO A 508 -20.87 21.66 -9.04
C PRO A 508 -19.93 22.05 -7.87
N SER A 509 -19.27 23.21 -8.00
CA SER A 509 -18.35 23.88 -7.04
C SER A 509 -16.97 23.21 -6.95
N GLN A 510 -15.96 23.65 -7.71
CA GLN A 510 -15.44 25.02 -7.76
C GLN A 510 -15.26 25.49 -9.21
N GLY A 511 -15.63 26.75 -9.48
CA GLY A 511 -15.84 27.26 -10.83
C GLY A 511 -14.57 27.48 -11.65
N LEU A 512 -14.63 27.05 -12.92
CA LEU A 512 -14.25 27.77 -14.14
C LEU A 512 -14.68 26.91 -15.33
N ALA A 513 -15.75 27.32 -16.03
CA ALA A 513 -16.15 26.76 -17.32
C ALA A 513 -15.93 27.83 -18.40
N CYS A 514 -15.20 27.49 -19.46
CA CYS A 514 -15.09 28.34 -20.63
C CYS A 514 -16.19 27.95 -21.63
N CYS A 515 -17.17 28.82 -21.82
CA CYS A 515 -18.06 28.83 -22.98
C CYS A 515 -17.81 30.13 -23.75
N ARG A 516 -17.47 30.06 -25.05
CA ARG A 516 -17.59 31.22 -25.94
C ARG A 516 -18.37 30.89 -27.19
N ARG A 517 -19.43 31.67 -27.37
CA ARG A 517 -20.40 31.71 -28.47
C ARG A 517 -19.74 32.27 -29.74
N LEU A 518 -19.81 31.57 -30.87
CA LEU A 518 -19.54 32.16 -32.19
C LEU A 518 -20.86 32.57 -32.85
N GLY A 519 -20.97 33.88 -33.12
CA GLY A 519 -22.07 34.46 -33.89
C GLY A 519 -21.94 34.10 -35.37
N VAL A 520 -23.08 33.78 -35.98
CA VAL A 520 -23.24 33.58 -37.42
C VAL A 520 -23.21 34.93 -38.12
N ASN A 521 -22.48 35.04 -39.22
CA ASN A 521 -22.77 36.05 -40.24
C ASN A 521 -22.85 35.37 -41.61
N GLN A 522 -23.98 35.59 -42.29
CA GLN A 522 -24.33 35.00 -43.58
C GLN A 522 -23.66 35.75 -44.73
N SER A 523 -23.07 35.01 -45.68
CA SER A 523 -23.15 35.35 -47.11
C SER A 523 -22.80 34.14 -48.00
N GLY A 524 -23.74 33.81 -48.90
CA GLY A 524 -23.46 33.35 -50.27
C GLY A 524 -22.97 31.93 -50.51
N ASN A 525 -23.91 31.05 -50.89
CA ASN A 525 -23.81 29.94 -51.86
C ASN A 525 -22.51 29.10 -51.93
N GLY A 526 -22.67 27.81 -51.59
CA GLY A 526 -21.88 26.73 -52.18
C GLY A 526 -21.17 25.86 -51.15
N PHE A 527 -21.46 24.54 -51.20
CA PHE A 527 -20.77 23.49 -50.47
C PHE A 527 -19.26 23.71 -50.40
N LYS A 528 -18.70 23.75 -49.19
CA LYS A 528 -17.30 23.40 -48.91
C LYS A 528 -17.22 22.61 -47.61
N SER A 529 -16.55 21.47 -47.71
CA SER A 529 -16.16 20.52 -46.68
C SER A 529 -15.87 21.13 -45.32
N LEU A 530 -16.44 20.57 -44.25
CA LEU A 530 -15.82 20.65 -42.92
C LEU A 530 -14.50 19.85 -42.99
N PHE A 531 -13.40 20.58 -43.05
CA PHE A 531 -12.14 20.05 -42.56
C PHE A 531 -12.17 20.14 -41.04
N TRP A 532 -11.85 19.04 -40.36
CA TRP A 532 -11.41 19.09 -38.99
C TRP A 532 -10.04 19.77 -38.96
N LEU A 533 -10.00 21.03 -38.54
CA LEU A 533 -8.75 21.61 -38.05
C LEU A 533 -8.51 21.01 -36.66
N PRO A 534 -7.34 20.38 -36.40
CA PRO A 534 -7.00 20.00 -35.04
C PRO A 534 -6.88 21.28 -34.21
N CYS A 535 -7.46 21.29 -33.01
CA CYS A 535 -7.16 22.29 -31.99
C CYS A 535 -5.67 22.18 -31.63
N LYS A 536 -4.82 22.88 -32.40
CA LYS A 536 -3.47 23.24 -32.01
C LYS A 536 -3.57 24.44 -31.08
N ASP A 537 -3.79 24.20 -29.79
CA ASP A 537 -3.65 25.27 -28.79
C ASP A 537 -2.75 24.79 -27.65
N ILE A 538 -1.76 25.64 -27.34
CA ILE A 538 -0.69 25.50 -26.34
C ILE A 538 -1.23 25.15 -24.95
N GLU A 539 -2.49 25.49 -24.65
CA GLU A 539 -3.15 25.14 -23.38
C GLU A 539 -3.31 23.63 -23.18
N PHE A 540 -3.44 22.81 -24.24
CA PHE A 540 -3.56 21.36 -24.14
C PHE A 540 -2.24 20.68 -23.74
N VAL A 541 -1.11 21.20 -24.23
CA VAL A 541 0.24 20.70 -23.88
C VAL A 541 0.56 21.02 -22.42
N THR A 542 0.27 22.24 -21.98
CA THR A 542 0.42 22.63 -20.57
C THR A 542 -0.53 21.83 -19.66
N PHE A 543 -1.73 21.49 -20.13
CA PHE A 543 -2.68 20.68 -19.38
C PHE A 543 -2.24 19.22 -19.22
N LEU A 544 -1.70 18.58 -20.26
CA LEU A 544 -1.21 17.20 -20.19
C LEU A 544 0.07 17.07 -19.34
N VAL A 545 1.04 17.97 -19.51
CA VAL A 545 2.26 17.98 -18.68
C VAL A 545 1.91 18.18 -17.20
N ASN A 546 0.92 19.03 -16.89
CA ASN A 546 0.44 19.20 -15.52
C ASN A 546 -0.36 17.98 -15.03
N ALA A 547 -1.23 17.38 -15.85
CA ALA A 547 -2.00 16.19 -15.45
C ALA A 547 -1.11 14.99 -15.09
N GLU A 548 -0.01 14.77 -15.80
CA GLU A 548 0.97 13.73 -15.47
C GLU A 548 1.84 14.08 -14.26
N SER A 549 2.16 15.36 -14.07
CA SER A 549 2.80 15.86 -12.84
C SER A 549 1.92 15.66 -11.58
N PHE A 550 0.61 15.46 -11.77
CA PHE A 550 -0.36 15.10 -10.73
C PHE A 550 -0.77 13.62 -10.73
N GLY A 551 -0.09 12.75 -11.49
CA GLY A 551 -0.23 11.29 -11.39
C GLY A 551 -1.27 10.63 -12.30
N TYR A 552 -1.76 11.30 -13.35
CA TYR A 552 -2.57 10.64 -14.39
C TYR A 552 -1.67 9.98 -15.44
N GLN A 553 -1.94 8.72 -15.83
CA GLN A 553 -1.20 8.05 -16.91
C GLN A 553 -1.82 8.41 -18.27
N THR A 554 -1.07 9.10 -19.13
CA THR A 554 -1.45 9.28 -20.54
C THR A 554 -0.64 8.35 -21.43
N GLU A 555 -1.17 8.05 -22.63
CA GLU A 555 -0.46 7.25 -23.64
C GLU A 555 0.79 7.96 -24.19
N PHE A 556 0.94 9.28 -23.98
CA PHE A 556 2.03 10.08 -24.52
C PHE A 556 3.12 10.33 -23.47
N LYS A 557 4.38 10.07 -23.83
CA LYS A 557 5.57 10.33 -23.02
C LYS A 557 6.23 11.62 -23.49
N MET A 558 5.95 12.72 -22.79
CA MET A 558 6.49 14.03 -23.12
C MET A 558 7.64 14.42 -22.19
N VAL A 559 8.66 15.10 -22.74
CA VAL A 559 9.77 15.68 -21.96
C VAL A 559 10.00 17.12 -22.37
N ILE A 560 10.51 17.94 -21.43
CA ILE A 560 10.86 19.33 -21.70
C ILE A 560 12.38 19.45 -21.69
N ILE A 561 12.95 20.01 -22.76
CA ILE A 561 14.38 20.29 -22.89
C ILE A 561 14.52 21.71 -23.45
N ARG A 562 15.17 22.61 -22.70
CA ARG A 562 15.38 24.03 -23.07
C ARG A 562 14.08 24.77 -23.43
N ASP A 563 13.06 24.61 -22.59
CA ASP A 563 11.72 25.21 -22.75
C ASP A 563 10.93 24.71 -23.98
N GLU A 564 11.44 23.69 -24.67
CA GLU A 564 10.80 23.01 -25.80
C GLU A 564 10.27 21.63 -25.38
N VAL A 565 9.11 21.25 -25.91
CA VAL A 565 8.42 20.00 -25.58
C VAL A 565 8.62 18.98 -26.69
N TYR A 566 8.96 17.76 -26.29
CA TYR A 566 9.23 16.64 -27.19
C TYR A 566 8.36 15.43 -26.84
N ASP A 567 7.77 14.78 -27.85
CA ASP A 567 7.07 13.49 -27.72
C ASP A 567 8.08 12.36 -27.97
N VAL A 568 8.57 11.76 -26.88
CA VAL A 568 9.54 10.68 -26.94
C VAL A 568 8.89 9.30 -26.94
N THR A 569 7.56 9.19 -26.91
CA THR A 569 6.81 7.91 -26.99
C THR A 569 7.31 6.98 -28.10
N PRO A 570 7.50 7.44 -29.35
CA PRO A 570 7.98 6.56 -30.43
C PRO A 570 9.48 6.24 -30.34
N PHE A 571 10.23 6.86 -29.42
CA PHE A 571 11.67 6.73 -29.28
C PHE A 571 12.10 5.98 -28.01
N MET A 572 11.15 5.58 -27.16
CA MET A 572 11.42 4.95 -25.87
C MET A 572 12.34 3.74 -26.00
N GLU A 573 11.99 2.77 -26.85
CA GLU A 573 12.74 1.52 -27.03
C GLU A 573 14.03 1.69 -27.86
N ASP A 574 14.12 2.76 -28.64
CA ASP A 574 15.24 3.05 -29.54
C ASP A 574 16.33 3.92 -28.86
N HIS A 575 16.07 4.40 -27.65
CA HIS A 575 17.00 5.26 -26.93
C HIS A 575 18.26 4.46 -26.48
N PRO A 576 19.48 4.84 -26.88
CA PRO A 576 20.69 4.07 -26.58
C PRO A 576 21.02 3.93 -25.07
N GLY A 577 20.48 4.83 -24.24
CA GLY A 577 20.58 4.77 -22.78
C GLY A 577 19.52 3.90 -22.10
N GLY A 578 18.64 3.25 -22.87
CA GLY A 578 17.44 2.55 -22.40
C GLY A 578 16.20 3.45 -22.34
N ASP A 579 15.03 2.84 -22.27
CA ASP A 579 13.73 3.50 -22.11
C ASP A 579 13.53 4.02 -20.67
N GLU A 580 14.11 3.35 -19.67
CA GLU A 580 14.02 3.70 -18.25
C GLU A 580 14.48 5.13 -17.94
N VAL A 581 15.50 5.64 -18.66
CA VAL A 581 15.98 7.01 -18.46
C VAL A 581 14.99 8.04 -19.01
N LEU A 582 14.34 7.76 -20.13
CA LEU A 582 13.28 8.61 -20.69
C LEU A 582 12.01 8.55 -19.84
N LEU A 583 11.66 7.37 -19.31
CA LEU A 583 10.55 7.21 -18.35
C LEU A 583 10.76 8.06 -17.10
N SER A 584 11.99 8.09 -16.57
CA SER A 584 12.31 8.88 -15.38
C SER A 584 12.21 10.40 -15.59
N ALA A 585 12.42 10.84 -16.83
CA ALA A 585 12.37 12.22 -17.29
C ALA A 585 10.97 12.65 -17.78
N THR A 586 10.06 11.70 -18.02
CA THR A 586 8.72 11.96 -18.55
C THR A 586 7.94 12.90 -17.63
N GLY A 587 7.27 13.89 -18.22
CA GLY A 587 6.47 14.89 -17.52
C GLY A 587 7.30 15.95 -16.80
N LYS A 588 8.62 16.03 -17.01
CA LYS A 588 9.53 16.95 -16.31
C LYS A 588 10.35 17.81 -17.28
N ASP A 589 10.91 18.89 -16.73
CA ASP A 589 12.05 19.60 -17.31
C ASP A 589 13.32 18.79 -17.10
N ALA A 590 13.69 18.08 -18.15
CA ALA A 590 14.85 17.20 -18.25
C ALA A 590 16.06 17.91 -18.87
N THR A 591 16.05 19.25 -18.95
CA THR A 591 17.15 20.01 -19.57
C THR A 591 18.50 19.67 -18.95
N ASN A 592 18.60 19.66 -17.62
CA ASN A 592 19.86 19.33 -16.94
C ASN A 592 20.23 17.86 -17.14
N ASP A 593 19.26 16.95 -17.06
CA ASP A 593 19.48 15.51 -17.26
C ASP A 593 19.99 15.24 -18.69
N PHE A 594 19.49 15.99 -19.67
CA PHE A 594 19.92 15.89 -21.07
C PHE A 594 21.33 16.46 -21.30
N GLU A 595 21.66 17.62 -20.70
CA GLU A 595 22.97 18.24 -20.88
C GLU A 595 24.09 17.56 -20.08
N ASP A 596 23.81 17.08 -18.87
CA ASP A 596 24.80 16.46 -17.97
C ASP A 596 25.34 15.13 -18.51
N VAL A 597 24.54 14.45 -19.35
CA VAL A 597 24.94 13.20 -20.03
C VAL A 597 25.92 13.47 -21.19
N GLY A 598 25.98 14.69 -21.71
CA GLY A 598 26.92 15.07 -22.77
C GLY A 598 26.61 14.44 -24.13
N HIS A 599 25.34 14.47 -24.55
CA HIS A 599 24.90 13.98 -25.86
C HIS A 599 25.69 14.62 -27.03
N SER A 600 25.89 13.87 -28.12
CA SER A 600 26.57 14.36 -29.33
C SER A 600 25.69 15.34 -30.12
N ASP A 601 26.30 16.16 -30.98
CA ASP A 601 25.54 17.11 -31.84
C ASP A 601 24.56 16.38 -32.76
N SER A 602 24.90 15.19 -33.23
CA SER A 602 23.99 14.33 -34.01
C SER A 602 22.78 13.82 -33.21
N ALA A 603 22.91 13.65 -31.90
CA ALA A 603 21.79 13.28 -31.04
C ALA A 603 20.88 14.49 -30.79
N ARG A 604 21.45 15.70 -30.71
CA ARG A 604 20.69 16.94 -30.63
C ARG A 604 19.90 17.20 -31.91
N GLU A 605 20.49 16.99 -33.09
CA GLU A 605 19.78 17.11 -34.38
C GLU A 605 18.63 16.09 -34.53
N MET A 606 18.70 14.93 -33.86
CA MET A 606 17.64 13.93 -33.90
C MET A 606 16.38 14.38 -33.14
N MET A 607 16.51 15.30 -32.17
CA MET A 607 15.39 15.77 -31.34
C MET A 607 14.33 16.50 -32.16
N ASP A 608 14.71 17.15 -33.26
CA ASP A 608 13.80 17.86 -34.17
C ASP A 608 12.65 16.96 -34.67
N LYS A 609 12.90 15.64 -34.77
CA LYS A 609 11.90 14.65 -35.20
C LYS A 609 10.77 14.47 -34.18
N TYR A 610 11.04 14.74 -32.91
CA TYR A 610 10.14 14.50 -31.78
C TYR A 610 9.55 15.81 -31.22
N TYR A 611 9.93 16.95 -31.79
CA TYR A 611 9.50 18.27 -31.32
C TYR A 611 7.99 18.51 -31.53
N ILE A 612 7.32 18.97 -30.46
CA ILE A 612 5.89 19.29 -30.46
C ILE A 612 5.65 20.80 -30.48
N GLY A 613 6.42 21.58 -29.70
CA GLY A 613 6.25 23.03 -29.55
C GLY A 613 7.03 23.63 -28.37
N GLU A 614 6.90 24.94 -28.16
CA GLU A 614 7.49 25.68 -27.03
C GLU A 614 6.48 25.86 -25.88
N ILE A 615 6.98 25.94 -24.65
CA ILE A 615 6.16 26.27 -23.48
C ILE A 615 6.01 27.78 -23.35
N ASP A 616 4.79 28.25 -23.09
CA ASP A 616 4.57 29.63 -22.66
C ASP A 616 5.03 29.80 -21.19
N PRO A 617 6.10 30.57 -20.91
CA PRO A 617 6.66 30.71 -19.56
C PRO A 617 5.68 31.33 -18.55
N SER A 618 4.61 31.98 -19.02
CA SER A 618 3.56 32.55 -18.17
C SER A 618 2.58 31.53 -17.62
N THR A 619 2.59 30.30 -18.16
CA THR A 619 1.67 29.20 -17.79
C THR A 619 2.30 28.18 -16.84
N VAL A 620 3.61 28.27 -16.60
CA VAL A 620 4.34 27.46 -15.62
C VAL A 620 4.21 28.13 -14.25
N PRO A 621 3.86 27.39 -13.16
CA PRO A 621 3.86 27.96 -11.82
C PRO A 621 5.22 28.60 -11.51
N LEU A 622 5.24 29.91 -11.24
CA LEU A 622 6.48 30.67 -11.07
C LEU A 622 7.44 29.93 -10.14
N LYS A 623 8.57 29.48 -10.71
CA LYS A 623 9.76 29.03 -10.00
C LYS A 623 10.02 30.01 -8.87
N LYS A 624 9.98 29.56 -7.61
CA LYS A 624 10.39 30.41 -6.48
C LYS A 624 11.79 30.91 -6.80
N ILE A 625 11.88 32.19 -7.14
CA ILE A 625 13.13 32.89 -7.33
C ILE A 625 13.87 32.74 -6.01
N TYR A 626 14.97 32.01 -6.02
CA TYR A 626 15.97 32.12 -4.96
C TYR A 626 16.44 33.57 -4.98
N ILE A 627 15.89 34.38 -4.08
CA ILE A 627 16.48 35.66 -3.71
C ILE A 627 17.64 35.27 -2.80
N PRO A 628 18.91 35.49 -3.21
CA PRO A 628 20.00 35.37 -2.26
C PRO A 628 19.68 36.33 -1.13
N SER A 629 19.62 35.83 0.11
CA SER A 629 19.43 36.70 1.26
C SER A 629 20.45 37.82 1.17
N GLN A 630 19.98 39.08 1.08
CA GLN A 630 20.84 40.22 1.33
C GLN A 630 21.56 39.94 2.64
N GLN A 631 22.90 39.93 2.57
CA GLN A 631 23.75 39.91 3.75
C GLN A 631 23.33 41.08 4.62
N THR A 632 22.53 40.83 5.65
CA THR A 632 22.57 41.67 6.84
C THR A 632 23.95 41.47 7.43
N GLN A 633 24.79 42.50 7.31
CA GLN A 633 26.02 42.62 8.07
C GLN A 633 25.68 42.39 9.55
N HIS A 634 26.05 41.21 10.05
CA HIS A 634 25.92 40.88 11.44
C HIS A 634 27.04 41.62 12.18
N ASN A 635 26.68 42.75 12.81
CA ASN A 635 27.46 43.33 13.89
C ASN A 635 27.38 42.36 15.08
N PRO A 636 28.50 41.79 15.55
CA PRO A 636 28.47 40.87 16.67
C PRO A 636 28.48 41.69 17.95
N ASP A 637 27.31 41.90 18.54
CA ASP A 637 27.32 42.14 19.99
C ASP A 637 26.01 41.74 20.66
N LYS A 638 26.20 40.82 21.63
CA LYS A 638 25.34 40.47 22.78
C LYS A 638 24.07 39.66 22.52
N THR A 639 24.19 38.34 22.72
CA THR A 639 23.10 37.55 23.32
C THR A 639 23.63 36.54 24.36
N PRO A 640 22.92 36.33 25.50
CA PRO A 640 23.42 35.58 26.66
C PRO A 640 23.30 34.04 26.54
N GLU A 641 22.66 33.53 25.49
CA GLU A 641 22.33 32.10 25.39
C GLU A 641 23.54 31.20 25.15
N PHE A 642 24.55 31.68 24.43
CA PHE A 642 25.78 30.93 24.18
C PHE A 642 26.60 30.73 25.46
N VAL A 643 26.66 31.77 26.31
CA VAL A 643 27.38 31.72 27.60
C VAL A 643 26.67 30.78 28.58
N ILE A 644 25.34 30.75 28.57
CA ILE A 644 24.54 29.83 29.41
C ILE A 644 24.80 28.37 29.00
N LYS A 645 24.86 28.06 27.70
CA LYS A 645 25.19 26.71 27.23
C LYS A 645 26.61 26.29 27.58
N ILE A 646 27.60 27.18 27.48
CA ILE A 646 28.98 26.88 27.89
C ILE A 646 29.10 26.62 29.40
N LEU A 647 28.40 27.41 30.23
CA LEU A 647 28.41 27.23 31.68
C LEU A 647 27.76 25.92 32.12
N GLN A 648 26.74 25.42 31.40
CA GLN A 648 26.11 24.13 31.68
C GLN A 648 27.06 22.93 31.52
N PHE A 649 28.10 23.03 30.68
CA PHE A 649 29.09 21.97 30.51
C PHE A 649 30.36 22.17 31.36
N LEU A 650 30.78 23.43 31.60
CA LEU A 650 32.00 23.71 32.35
C LEU A 650 31.85 23.48 33.87
N VAL A 651 30.69 23.80 34.45
CA VAL A 651 30.49 23.68 35.91
C VAL A 651 30.54 22.21 36.39
N PRO A 652 29.87 21.24 35.74
CA PRO A 652 30.00 19.83 36.12
C PRO A 652 31.43 19.29 35.97
N MET A 653 32.16 19.71 34.92
CA MET A 653 33.55 19.30 34.69
C MET A 653 34.51 19.87 35.74
N LEU A 654 34.30 21.11 36.17
CA LEU A 654 35.05 21.71 37.27
C LEU A 654 34.78 21.00 38.60
N ILE A 655 33.52 20.64 38.89
CA ILE A 655 33.17 19.88 40.10
C ILE A 655 33.82 18.49 40.07
N LEU A 656 33.82 17.81 38.92
CA LEU A 656 34.46 16.50 38.76
C LEU A 656 35.99 16.59 38.93
N GLY A 657 36.61 17.63 38.36
CA GLY A 657 38.03 17.90 38.50
C GLY A 657 38.44 18.21 39.95
N LEU A 658 37.62 18.99 40.66
CA LEU A 658 37.86 19.33 42.07
C LEU A 658 37.68 18.10 42.97
N ALA A 659 36.68 17.25 42.71
CA ALA A 659 36.49 15.99 43.41
C ALA A 659 37.66 15.02 43.18
N PHE A 660 38.20 14.97 41.95
CA PHE A 660 39.39 14.16 41.64
C PHE A 660 40.65 14.70 42.32
N ALA A 661 40.85 16.02 42.32
CA ALA A 661 41.98 16.66 42.98
C ALA A 661 41.95 16.47 44.50
N VAL A 662 40.79 16.65 45.14
CA VAL A 662 40.61 16.39 46.58
C VAL A 662 40.89 14.92 46.89
N ARG A 663 40.33 13.99 46.11
CA ARG A 663 40.58 12.55 46.29
C ARG A 663 42.05 12.15 46.09
N HIS A 664 42.78 12.86 45.23
CA HIS A 664 44.20 12.59 44.98
C HIS A 664 45.10 13.19 46.09
N TYR A 665 44.74 14.34 46.67
CA TYR A 665 45.52 14.97 47.73
C TYR A 665 45.21 14.45 49.14
N THR A 666 44.01 13.94 49.41
CA THR A 666 43.66 13.33 50.71
C THR A 666 44.09 11.87 50.84
N LYS A 667 44.93 11.35 49.92
CA LYS A 667 45.42 9.96 49.93
C LYS A 667 46.88 9.81 50.35
N ASN A 668 47.55 10.90 50.73
CA ASN A 668 48.94 10.94 51.18
C ASN A 668 49.09 11.43 52.63
N GLU A 669 48.16 11.04 53.52
CA GLU A 669 48.40 11.00 54.97
C GLU A 669 47.99 9.64 55.53
#